data_AF-A0A0D2FWW8-F1
#
_entry.id   AF-A0A0D2FWW8-F1
#
_cell.length_a   1.000
_cell.length_b   1.000
_cell.length_c   1.000
_cell.angle_alpha   90.00
_cell.angle_beta   90.00
_cell.angle_gamma   90.00
#
_symmetry.space_group_name_H-M   'P 1'
#
loop_
_entity.id
_entity.type
_entity.pdbx_description
1 polymer ?
#
loop_
_entity_poly.entity_id
_entity_poly.type
_entity_poly.pdbx_seq_one_letter_code
_entity_poly.pdbx_strand_id
1 'polypeptide(L)'
;MVLPIANTEDTMETTPLRCPAHPEDYGAAAQSGTHITLSALVKVLRGVCIATGTPERTVERFERCLSSQSSQIFSNYAEENIHINRGAESWFSAWSDALAPLLSDKDMEFRHLLNLALVISFLRESSHHSMTVNGEDLTVLWKFVHNALTSSQLTQASTVSYSAQGFFIIPLCGLIGQNGSGDELYRLHIWLPDGQRDPQLRAHSYQAFIESWILAGNGKYSTFNVEITTADPELATHTELQTKFQIVEGLAEQDCENQNYLMLQDSQRSVRAIKTRSSTHTINMSYRIEPGTWHSLEVAPDSLHAGIFLLKLNLASERDVRILGPKNVDLQVPHSPKTDITSALVAANINAVRSWELLFDAGKWHARRSEMEDALRVFNSALSLCKTALEFPNATHYARLVHGELGFTNRCLGRYHLAKEHLEEALKDPGHNYARVKAAGELGTVYRIQNQLAEARDTFQTQYETAKTLGDDRATCRAIGNVGMTNYQLSQLYHDDTLLELAIEQLKERVDRARSIKEALNAEKMDHRKKFGRLKHASVWESVGLNRLSLCYIAQGNTREAVLVTEEAQQIKIEPEDHTVTALSHFFYGRALLRDGQRAAAMEHFNPSVACTPAIALCKEPSEENRQYMRELVDIGVDMEHVDEYGYTALDYAVFGMDTEMEAIVIEGLRHTLKGEIDAEIAQRQYEARLRKGYRELFHDRMRPVLLTGGDDTLKNLRIVYAAALNAKKQENMTRQFDTLKYVHYSDFLRWGKLPQYSDGFIKELSAELQAPQGRAAEFIIFISHRWIHKRGDQIFPDDPENSQYHRMVQATRDFLDLNPAVDPDRLCIWLDYACIDQDNPGPGIAALPMLLAQCDAVISLVDDDYYKRAWCVLETVMIQTLEKSYQRHRWYEHAPSSGRGSDDKEWTLRPGPLDLEITAANKELTIEEDRPKILFLERQTKLLR
;
A
#
# COMPACT_ATOMS: atom_id res chain seq x y z
N MET A 1 3.27 -12.22 -11.36
CA MET A 1 3.84 -11.93 -10.03
C MET A 1 3.55 -13.12 -9.14
N VAL A 2 4.56 -13.95 -8.86
CA VAL A 2 4.36 -15.07 -7.93
C VAL A 2 5.30 -14.91 -6.75
N LEU A 3 4.68 -14.64 -5.61
CA LEU A 3 5.25 -14.72 -4.27
C LEU A 3 5.03 -16.15 -3.73
N PRO A 4 5.67 -16.55 -2.62
CA PRO A 4 5.39 -17.81 -1.95
C PRO A 4 3.91 -17.88 -1.52
N ILE A 5 3.15 -18.89 -1.98
CA ILE A 5 1.71 -19.09 -1.77
C ILE A 5 1.43 -20.15 -0.67
N ALA A 6 2.26 -20.21 0.37
CA ALA A 6 1.85 -20.81 1.64
C ALA A 6 1.14 -19.68 2.36
N ASN A 7 -0.17 -19.60 2.07
CA ASN A 7 -1.15 -18.61 2.49
C ASN A 7 -1.47 -17.53 1.45
N THR A 8 -2.11 -17.92 0.34
CA THR A 8 -3.12 -17.06 -0.31
C THR A 8 -4.31 -16.72 0.60
N GLU A 9 -4.27 -17.19 1.86
CA GLU A 9 -5.22 -16.90 2.93
C GLU A 9 -5.06 -15.47 3.52
N ASP A 10 -3.99 -14.73 3.17
CA ASP A 10 -3.65 -13.42 3.77
C ASP A 10 -3.98 -12.18 2.94
N THR A 11 -4.76 -12.30 1.86
CA THR A 11 -5.27 -11.06 1.23
C THR A 11 -6.27 -10.39 2.16
N MET A 12 -5.81 -9.34 2.85
CA MET A 12 -6.59 -8.52 3.76
C MET A 12 -7.92 -8.09 3.11
N GLU A 13 -9.03 -8.62 3.62
CA GLU A 13 -10.31 -7.92 3.56
C GLU A 13 -10.33 -6.86 4.65
N THR A 14 -10.07 -5.62 4.25
CA THR A 14 -10.80 -4.49 4.82
C THR A 14 -11.54 -3.84 3.67
N THR A 15 -12.77 -3.40 3.95
CA THR A 15 -13.65 -2.59 3.10
C THR A 15 -12.88 -1.79 2.05
N PRO A 16 -13.29 -1.79 0.76
CA PRO A 16 -12.65 -0.92 -0.20
C PRO A 16 -12.74 0.51 0.32
N LEU A 17 -11.59 1.12 0.63
CA LEU A 17 -11.48 2.57 0.55
C LEU A 17 -11.77 2.87 -0.92
N ARG A 18 -12.95 3.44 -1.15
CA ARG A 18 -13.34 3.97 -2.46
C ARG A 18 -12.22 4.89 -2.93
N CYS A 19 -11.65 4.63 -4.11
CA CYS A 19 -11.12 5.72 -4.91
C CYS A 19 -12.27 6.73 -5.10
N PRO A 20 -11.98 8.04 -5.10
CA PRO A 20 -13.00 9.07 -5.25
C PRO A 20 -13.78 8.76 -6.53
N ALA A 21 -15.09 8.56 -6.39
CA ALA A 21 -15.97 8.54 -7.54
C ALA A 21 -15.79 9.90 -8.22
N HIS A 22 -15.39 9.90 -9.49
CA HIS A 22 -15.59 11.07 -10.32
C HIS A 22 -17.06 11.50 -10.18
N PRO A 23 -17.35 12.78 -9.93
CA PRO A 23 -18.73 13.23 -9.82
C PRO A 23 -19.43 12.92 -11.15
N GLU A 24 -20.47 12.10 -11.11
CA GLU A 24 -21.42 12.01 -12.21
C GLU A 24 -22.07 13.40 -12.35
N ASP A 25 -22.03 13.93 -13.58
CA ASP A 25 -22.64 15.20 -13.98
C ASP A 25 -24.14 15.19 -13.65
N TYR A 26 -24.50 15.79 -12.52
CA TYR A 26 -25.89 16.14 -12.22
C TYR A 26 -26.18 17.53 -12.77
N GLY A 27 -27.14 17.56 -13.69
CA GLY A 27 -27.54 18.71 -14.48
C GLY A 27 -27.90 19.97 -13.67
N ALA A 28 -27.67 21.09 -14.35
CA ALA A 28 -27.86 22.45 -13.89
C ALA A 28 -29.22 22.70 -13.19
N ALA A 29 -29.16 22.93 -11.88
CA ALA A 29 -30.22 23.58 -11.11
C ALA A 29 -29.60 24.70 -10.24
N ALA A 30 -29.87 25.95 -10.62
CA ALA A 30 -29.76 27.22 -9.89
C ALA A 30 -28.65 27.37 -8.82
N GLN A 31 -27.52 27.96 -9.24
CA GLN A 31 -26.39 28.40 -8.41
C GLN A 31 -26.65 29.74 -7.71
N SER A 32 -27.26 29.77 -6.51
CA SER A 32 -27.38 31.03 -5.75
C SER A 32 -27.08 30.93 -4.25
N GLY A 33 -26.26 29.98 -3.80
CA GLY A 33 -25.90 29.91 -2.38
C GLY A 33 -24.73 28.99 -2.06
N THR A 34 -23.52 29.30 -2.52
CA THR A 34 -22.28 28.59 -2.08
C THR A 34 -21.22 29.53 -1.51
N HIS A 35 -21.62 30.77 -1.21
CA HIS A 35 -20.75 31.86 -0.76
C HIS A 35 -21.06 32.25 0.69
N ILE A 36 -20.02 32.51 1.48
CA ILE A 36 -20.17 33.14 2.79
C ILE A 36 -19.92 34.64 2.69
N THR A 37 -20.81 35.44 3.28
CA THR A 37 -20.61 36.89 3.36
C THR A 37 -19.54 37.22 4.40
N LEU A 38 -18.84 38.34 4.20
CA LEU A 38 -17.89 38.86 5.18
C LEU A 38 -18.52 39.07 6.57
N SER A 39 -19.79 39.52 6.60
CA SER A 39 -20.55 39.66 7.84
C SER A 39 -20.77 38.32 8.56
N ALA A 40 -21.05 37.25 7.82
CA ALA A 40 -21.17 35.91 8.37
C ALA A 40 -19.81 35.38 8.88
N LEU A 41 -18.71 35.64 8.17
CA LEU A 41 -17.36 35.28 8.64
C LEU A 41 -16.99 36.01 9.94
N VAL A 42 -17.30 37.31 10.06
CA VAL A 42 -17.08 38.08 11.30
C VAL A 42 -17.87 37.49 12.48
N LYS A 43 -19.11 37.02 12.24
CA LYS A 43 -19.90 36.32 13.26
C LYS A 43 -19.23 35.03 13.72
N VAL A 44 -18.69 34.24 12.78
CA VAL A 44 -17.91 33.04 13.10
C VAL A 44 -16.63 33.37 13.87
N LEU A 45 -15.89 34.40 13.45
CA LEU A 45 -14.69 34.85 14.15
C LEU A 45 -14.99 35.29 15.59
N ARG A 46 -16.09 36.02 15.82
CA ARG A 46 -16.58 36.34 17.17
C ARG A 46 -16.82 35.07 18.00
N GLY A 47 -17.49 34.08 17.41
CA GLY A 47 -17.74 32.79 18.06
C GLY A 47 -16.47 32.00 18.37
N VAL A 48 -15.45 32.07 17.51
CA VAL A 48 -14.11 31.49 17.74
C VAL A 48 -13.40 32.22 18.89
N CYS A 49 -13.42 33.55 18.91
CA CYS A 49 -12.79 34.31 20.00
C CYS A 49 -13.45 34.01 21.36
N ILE A 50 -14.78 33.87 21.41
CA ILE A 50 -15.50 33.46 22.63
C ILE A 50 -15.05 32.06 23.07
N ALA A 51 -15.04 31.10 22.15
CA ALA A 51 -14.67 29.72 22.45
C ALA A 51 -13.21 29.57 22.94
N THR A 52 -12.31 30.37 22.38
CA THR A 52 -10.86 30.33 22.68
C THR A 52 -10.45 31.25 23.83
N GLY A 53 -11.38 31.96 24.48
CA GLY A 53 -11.05 32.92 25.54
C GLY A 53 -10.26 34.15 25.07
N THR A 54 -10.30 34.46 23.77
CA THR A 54 -9.56 35.57 23.18
C THR A 54 -10.27 36.91 23.46
N PRO A 55 -9.55 37.98 23.87
CA PRO A 55 -10.15 39.29 24.17
C PRO A 55 -10.92 39.91 22.98
N GLU A 56 -12.09 40.50 23.24
CA GLU A 56 -13.00 41.10 22.24
C GLU A 56 -12.34 42.19 21.37
N ARG A 57 -11.38 42.94 21.93
CA ARG A 57 -10.54 43.92 21.19
C ARG A 57 -9.88 43.35 19.93
N THR A 58 -9.66 42.03 19.87
CA THR A 58 -9.06 41.33 18.73
C THR A 58 -10.04 41.27 17.54
N VAL A 59 -11.33 41.10 17.82
CA VAL A 59 -12.40 41.14 16.82
C VAL A 59 -12.62 42.58 16.35
N GLU A 60 -12.65 43.55 17.27
CA GLU A 60 -12.83 44.96 16.92
C GLU A 60 -11.72 45.47 16.00
N ARG A 61 -10.49 44.97 16.17
CA ARG A 61 -9.37 45.24 15.27
C ARG A 61 -9.66 44.77 13.84
N PHE A 62 -10.23 43.57 13.67
CA PHE A 62 -10.59 43.04 12.35
C PHE A 62 -11.72 43.84 11.71
N GLU A 63 -12.77 44.14 12.47
CA GLU A 63 -13.89 44.96 11.99
C GLU A 63 -13.44 46.35 11.56
N ARG A 64 -12.42 46.91 12.24
CA ARG A 64 -11.78 48.17 11.86
C ARG A 64 -10.96 48.06 10.57
N CYS A 65 -10.27 46.94 10.33
CA CYS A 65 -9.58 46.70 9.07
C CYS A 65 -10.57 46.58 7.89
N LEU A 66 -11.74 45.97 8.11
CA LEU A 66 -12.78 45.76 7.11
C LEU A 66 -13.62 47.01 6.76
N SER A 67 -13.62 48.03 7.62
CA SER A 67 -14.41 49.26 7.46
C SER A 67 -13.72 50.37 6.66
N SER A 68 -12.48 50.14 6.18
CA SER A 68 -11.82 51.01 5.19
C SER A 68 -12.27 50.70 3.74
N GLN A 69 -11.92 51.52 2.74
CA GLN A 69 -12.40 51.50 1.33
C GLN A 69 -12.29 50.15 0.56
N SER A 70 -11.85 49.08 1.20
CA SER A 70 -11.69 47.71 0.71
C SER A 70 -12.99 46.88 0.62
N SER A 71 -14.14 47.33 1.16
CA SER A 71 -15.37 46.52 1.20
C SER A 71 -16.03 46.25 -0.16
N GLN A 72 -15.95 47.21 -1.10
CA GLN A 72 -16.50 47.05 -2.46
C GLN A 72 -15.64 46.16 -3.36
N ILE A 73 -14.31 46.30 -3.27
CA ILE A 73 -13.36 45.47 -4.03
C ILE A 73 -13.44 44.01 -3.54
N PHE A 74 -13.57 43.81 -2.22
CA PHE A 74 -13.74 42.51 -1.60
C PHE A 74 -15.05 41.82 -2.04
N SER A 75 -16.17 42.55 -2.09
CA SER A 75 -17.48 42.00 -2.49
C SER A 75 -17.45 41.39 -3.89
N ASN A 76 -16.83 42.08 -4.87
CA ASN A 76 -16.76 41.60 -6.25
C ASN A 76 -15.81 40.41 -6.41
N TYR A 77 -14.65 40.41 -5.74
CA TYR A 77 -13.70 39.29 -5.81
C TYR A 77 -14.22 38.03 -5.11
N ALA A 78 -14.88 38.19 -3.96
CA ALA A 78 -15.39 37.09 -3.13
C ALA A 78 -16.57 36.35 -3.79
N GLU A 79 -17.49 37.06 -4.45
CA GLU A 79 -18.63 36.47 -5.15
C GLU A 79 -18.23 35.65 -6.39
N GLU A 80 -17.08 35.92 -7.01
CA GLU A 80 -16.63 35.17 -8.21
C GLU A 80 -15.67 34.00 -7.90
N ASN A 81 -14.92 34.07 -6.78
CA ASN A 81 -13.78 33.17 -6.55
C ASN A 81 -13.89 32.29 -5.30
N ILE A 82 -14.73 32.64 -4.32
CA ILE A 82 -14.79 31.94 -3.04
C ILE A 82 -15.96 30.95 -3.04
N HIS A 83 -15.69 29.70 -3.40
CA HIS A 83 -16.69 28.62 -3.43
C HIS A 83 -16.21 27.38 -2.69
N ILE A 84 -17.05 26.85 -1.80
CA ILE A 84 -16.76 25.58 -1.10
C ILE A 84 -16.69 24.38 -2.06
N ASN A 85 -17.36 24.46 -3.21
CA ASN A 85 -17.39 23.39 -4.23
C ASN A 85 -16.03 23.16 -4.92
N ARG A 86 -15.09 24.10 -4.79
CA ARG A 86 -13.72 23.97 -5.34
C ARG A 86 -12.75 23.28 -4.38
N GLY A 87 -13.24 22.79 -3.24
CA GLY A 87 -12.43 22.15 -2.20
C GLY A 87 -11.80 23.14 -1.22
N ALA A 88 -11.30 22.59 -0.10
CA ALA A 88 -10.75 23.37 1.01
C ALA A 88 -9.47 24.12 0.60
N GLU A 89 -8.61 23.53 -0.22
CA GLU A 89 -7.36 24.19 -0.65
C GLU A 89 -7.64 25.46 -1.46
N SER A 90 -8.52 25.38 -2.47
CA SER A 90 -8.97 26.54 -3.23
C SER A 90 -9.70 27.56 -2.35
N TRP A 91 -10.49 27.10 -1.38
CA TRP A 91 -11.17 27.96 -0.40
C TRP A 91 -10.18 28.80 0.40
N PHE A 92 -9.17 28.16 1.01
CA PHE A 92 -8.16 28.87 1.79
C PHE A 92 -7.29 29.79 0.93
N SER A 93 -6.92 29.37 -0.28
CA SER A 93 -6.17 30.22 -1.21
C SER A 93 -6.95 31.48 -1.55
N ALA A 94 -8.21 31.35 -1.94
CA ALA A 94 -9.04 32.49 -2.32
C ALA A 94 -9.26 33.47 -1.17
N TRP A 95 -9.49 32.96 0.05
CA TRP A 95 -9.59 33.80 1.25
C TRP A 95 -8.25 34.44 1.64
N SER A 96 -7.14 33.72 1.51
CA SER A 96 -5.80 34.25 1.76
C SER A 96 -5.49 35.41 0.81
N ASP A 97 -5.77 35.24 -0.48
CA ASP A 97 -5.56 36.28 -1.50
C ASP A 97 -6.46 37.50 -1.25
N ALA A 98 -7.74 37.27 -0.91
CA ALA A 98 -8.69 38.33 -0.62
C ALA A 98 -8.32 39.15 0.63
N LEU A 99 -7.68 38.51 1.62
CA LEU A 99 -7.32 39.13 2.89
C LEU A 99 -5.85 39.58 2.96
N ALA A 100 -5.00 39.18 2.01
CA ALA A 100 -3.58 39.56 1.95
C ALA A 100 -3.33 41.08 2.05
N PRO A 101 -4.11 41.97 1.41
CA PRO A 101 -3.91 43.42 1.53
C PRO A 101 -4.20 43.98 2.93
N LEU A 102 -4.94 43.22 3.76
CA LEU A 102 -5.47 43.66 5.06
C LEU A 102 -4.66 43.12 6.25
N LEU A 103 -3.74 42.19 6.01
CA LEU A 103 -3.01 41.45 7.05
C LEU A 103 -1.51 41.72 6.95
N SER A 104 -0.89 42.19 8.04
CA SER A 104 0.58 42.28 8.11
C SER A 104 1.19 40.90 8.38
N ASP A 105 2.45 40.70 8.02
CA ASP A 105 3.23 39.50 8.41
C ASP A 105 3.46 39.40 9.93
N LYS A 106 3.27 40.51 10.66
CA LYS A 106 3.38 40.52 12.13
C LYS A 106 2.14 39.99 12.85
N ASP A 107 1.05 39.69 12.13
CA ASP A 107 -0.26 39.31 12.70
C ASP A 107 -0.50 37.78 12.71
N MET A 108 0.51 36.99 13.09
CA MET A 108 0.43 35.52 13.06
C MET A 108 -0.71 34.95 13.92
N GLU A 109 -0.92 35.49 15.12
CA GLU A 109 -1.99 35.07 16.04
C GLU A 109 -3.37 35.31 15.43
N PHE A 110 -3.55 36.48 14.83
CA PHE A 110 -4.77 36.86 14.15
C PHE A 110 -5.04 35.95 12.95
N ARG A 111 -4.00 35.58 12.19
CA ARG A 111 -4.11 34.60 11.09
C ARG A 111 -4.56 33.23 11.58
N HIS A 112 -4.11 32.76 12.75
CA HIS A 112 -4.57 31.47 13.31
C HIS A 112 -6.06 31.49 13.68
N LEU A 113 -6.53 32.56 14.32
CA LEU A 113 -7.96 32.74 14.67
C LEU A 113 -8.84 32.85 13.42
N LEU A 114 -8.40 33.61 12.43
CA LEU A 114 -9.07 33.75 11.15
C LEU A 114 -9.13 32.42 10.40
N ASN A 115 -8.02 31.68 10.33
CA ASN A 115 -7.99 30.36 9.70
C ASN A 115 -8.95 29.38 10.41
N LEU A 116 -9.00 29.41 11.74
CA LEU A 116 -9.97 28.62 12.50
C LEU A 116 -11.42 29.04 12.16
N ALA A 117 -11.70 30.33 12.04
CA ALA A 117 -13.01 30.81 11.60
C ALA A 117 -13.35 30.34 10.17
N LEU A 118 -12.39 30.35 9.25
CA LEU A 118 -12.56 29.83 7.89
C LEU A 118 -12.81 28.32 7.85
N VAL A 119 -12.16 27.54 8.73
CA VAL A 119 -12.46 26.10 8.91
C VAL A 119 -13.92 25.93 9.34
N ILE A 120 -14.35 26.64 10.37
CA ILE A 120 -15.72 26.53 10.89
C ILE A 120 -16.74 26.97 9.82
N SER A 121 -16.46 28.05 9.09
CA SER A 121 -17.28 28.49 7.97
C SER A 121 -17.41 27.43 6.88
N PHE A 122 -16.29 26.79 6.48
CA PHE A 122 -16.32 25.71 5.48
C PHE A 122 -17.18 24.53 5.93
N LEU A 123 -17.00 24.06 7.18
CA LEU A 123 -17.78 22.96 7.74
C LEU A 123 -19.27 23.32 7.89
N ARG A 124 -19.56 24.57 8.26
CA ARG A 124 -20.93 25.09 8.41
C ARG A 124 -21.68 25.12 7.09
N GLU A 125 -21.08 25.70 6.04
CA GLU A 125 -21.71 25.75 4.72
C GLU A 125 -21.82 24.34 4.13
N SER A 126 -20.80 23.49 4.30
CA SER A 126 -20.88 22.08 3.89
C SER A 126 -22.05 21.35 4.56
N SER A 127 -22.25 21.56 5.87
CA SER A 127 -23.38 21.02 6.63
C SER A 127 -24.73 21.53 6.09
N HIS A 128 -24.88 22.83 5.87
CA HIS A 128 -26.10 23.45 5.34
C HIS A 128 -26.49 22.94 3.96
N HIS A 129 -25.51 22.76 3.08
CA HIS A 129 -25.73 22.27 1.73
C HIS A 129 -25.74 20.74 1.64
N SER A 130 -25.64 20.04 2.77
CA SER A 130 -25.51 18.57 2.81
C SER A 130 -24.40 18.01 1.92
N MET A 131 -23.30 18.76 1.82
CA MET A 131 -22.10 18.35 1.11
C MET A 131 -21.22 17.47 1.99
N THR A 132 -20.68 16.39 1.41
CA THR A 132 -19.73 15.52 2.08
C THR A 132 -18.33 16.12 2.02
N VAL A 133 -17.72 16.38 3.17
CA VAL A 133 -16.31 16.78 3.26
C VAL A 133 -15.44 15.54 3.03
N ASN A 134 -14.64 15.54 1.96
CA ASN A 134 -13.77 14.41 1.63
C ASN A 134 -12.49 14.42 2.50
N GLY A 135 -11.66 13.38 2.36
CA GLY A 135 -10.44 13.23 3.17
C GLY A 135 -9.33 14.24 2.85
N GLU A 136 -9.24 14.73 1.61
CA GLU A 136 -8.28 15.75 1.20
C GLU A 136 -8.64 17.09 1.86
N ASP A 137 -9.91 17.49 1.74
CA ASP A 137 -10.46 18.68 2.38
C ASP A 137 -10.28 18.62 3.90
N LEU A 138 -10.61 17.49 4.53
CA LEU A 138 -10.46 17.34 5.98
C LEU A 138 -8.99 17.41 6.43
N THR A 139 -8.05 16.98 5.59
CA THR A 139 -6.61 17.11 5.86
C THR A 139 -6.17 18.57 5.85
N VAL A 140 -6.66 19.36 4.88
CA VAL A 140 -6.41 20.80 4.82
C VAL A 140 -7.03 21.51 6.02
N LEU A 141 -8.29 21.22 6.34
CA LEU A 141 -8.99 21.80 7.50
C LEU A 141 -8.25 21.48 8.81
N TRP A 142 -7.86 20.22 9.01
CA TRP A 142 -7.11 19.80 10.20
C TRP A 142 -5.78 20.53 10.35
N LYS A 143 -5.03 20.75 9.27
CA LYS A 143 -3.76 21.51 9.30
C LYS A 143 -3.95 22.89 9.94
N PHE A 144 -5.03 23.60 9.59
CA PHE A 144 -5.32 24.92 10.16
C PHE A 144 -5.79 24.86 11.61
N VAL A 145 -6.63 23.89 11.96
CA VAL A 145 -7.04 23.66 13.37
C VAL A 145 -5.83 23.32 14.23
N HIS A 146 -4.99 22.38 13.80
CA HIS A 146 -3.77 21.98 14.48
C HIS A 146 -2.86 23.18 14.75
N ASN A 147 -2.56 23.97 13.70
CA ASN A 147 -1.69 25.14 13.82
C ASN A 147 -2.24 26.19 14.80
N ALA A 148 -3.57 26.36 14.86
CA ALA A 148 -4.21 27.25 15.82
C ALA A 148 -4.07 26.72 17.26
N LEU A 149 -4.31 25.43 17.48
CA LEU A 149 -4.25 24.82 18.81
C LEU A 149 -2.84 24.70 19.38
N THR A 150 -1.81 24.59 18.52
CA THR A 150 -0.40 24.53 18.93
C THR A 150 0.26 25.91 19.11
N SER A 151 -0.46 27.01 18.84
CA SER A 151 0.04 28.37 19.03
C SER A 151 0.07 28.72 20.52
N SER A 152 1.23 29.19 21.02
CA SER A 152 1.48 29.41 22.46
C SER A 152 0.44 30.25 23.19
N GLN A 153 -0.15 31.24 22.52
CA GLN A 153 -1.12 32.16 23.12
C GLN A 153 -2.54 31.56 23.15
N LEU A 154 -2.92 30.81 22.11
CA LEU A 154 -4.21 30.10 22.05
C LEU A 154 -4.22 28.87 22.97
N THR A 155 -3.08 28.22 23.16
CA THR A 155 -2.93 27.12 24.12
C THR A 155 -3.17 27.56 25.56
N GLN A 156 -2.76 28.77 25.93
CA GLN A 156 -2.97 29.32 27.27
C GLN A 156 -4.42 29.76 27.52
N ALA A 157 -5.15 30.15 26.47
CA ALA A 157 -6.52 30.65 26.57
C ALA A 157 -7.60 29.55 26.37
N SER A 158 -7.27 28.44 25.71
CA SER A 158 -8.19 27.34 25.44
C SER A 158 -8.37 26.43 26.66
N THR A 159 -9.57 26.36 27.22
CA THR A 159 -9.89 25.44 28.31
C THR A 159 -10.15 24.03 27.78
N VAL A 160 -9.41 23.04 28.27
CA VAL A 160 -9.70 21.62 28.04
C VAL A 160 -10.66 21.18 29.14
N SER A 161 -11.82 20.65 28.76
CA SER A 161 -12.82 20.13 29.70
C SER A 161 -12.99 18.63 29.55
N TYR A 162 -13.41 17.95 30.61
CA TYR A 162 -13.67 16.51 30.61
C TYR A 162 -15.18 16.26 30.69
N SER A 163 -15.68 15.40 29.82
CA SER A 163 -17.11 15.06 29.77
C SER A 163 -17.44 13.85 30.64
N ALA A 164 -18.70 13.77 31.05
CA ALA A 164 -19.23 12.59 31.77
C ALA A 164 -19.16 11.28 30.95
N GLN A 165 -18.93 11.38 29.63
CA GLN A 165 -18.76 10.23 28.73
C GLN A 165 -17.27 9.83 28.55
N GLY A 166 -16.36 10.52 29.23
CA GLY A 166 -14.93 10.21 29.22
C GLY A 166 -14.13 10.84 28.08
N PHE A 167 -14.67 11.85 27.39
CA PHE A 167 -13.94 12.62 26.38
C PHE A 167 -13.28 13.86 26.97
N PHE A 168 -12.14 14.22 26.40
CA PHE A 168 -11.65 15.60 26.43
C PHE A 168 -12.32 16.43 25.34
N ILE A 169 -12.74 17.64 25.70
CA ILE A 169 -13.45 18.58 24.85
C ILE A 169 -12.67 19.88 24.79
N ILE A 170 -12.37 20.33 23.57
CA ILE A 170 -11.81 21.66 23.30
C ILE A 170 -12.85 22.45 22.49
N PRO A 171 -13.36 23.59 22.99
CA PRO A 171 -14.28 24.42 22.24
C PRO A 171 -13.55 25.13 21.08
N LEU A 172 -14.13 25.06 19.87
CA LEU A 172 -13.57 25.71 18.67
C LEU A 172 -14.35 26.96 18.25
N CYS A 173 -15.69 26.93 18.36
CA CYS A 173 -16.55 28.08 18.06
C CYS A 173 -17.92 27.92 18.71
N GLY A 174 -18.50 29.01 19.23
CA GLY A 174 -19.90 29.06 19.65
C GLY A 174 -20.64 30.21 18.99
N LEU A 175 -21.73 29.90 18.28
CA LEU A 175 -22.58 30.88 17.60
C LEU A 175 -23.91 31.00 18.34
N ILE A 176 -24.16 32.19 18.91
CA ILE A 176 -25.40 32.52 19.61
C ILE A 176 -26.33 33.27 18.64
N GLY A 177 -27.57 32.81 18.48
CA GLY A 177 -28.54 33.45 17.60
C GLY A 177 -29.02 34.81 18.11
N GLN A 178 -28.98 35.84 17.27
CA GLN A 178 -29.38 37.22 17.64
C GLN A 178 -30.88 37.39 17.93
N ASN A 179 -31.74 36.44 17.54
CA ASN A 179 -33.20 36.46 17.75
C ASN A 179 -33.75 35.13 18.31
N GLY A 180 -32.92 34.37 19.03
CA GLY A 180 -33.29 33.04 19.51
C GLY A 180 -33.20 31.93 18.45
N SER A 181 -32.75 32.15 17.20
CA SER A 181 -32.47 31.00 16.30
C SER A 181 -31.36 30.13 16.88
N GLY A 182 -31.52 28.81 16.81
CA GLY A 182 -30.75 27.79 17.53
C GLY A 182 -29.23 28.00 17.64
N ASP A 183 -28.67 27.73 18.82
CA ASP A 183 -27.24 27.83 19.11
C ASP A 183 -26.45 26.73 18.35
N GLU A 184 -25.35 27.11 17.69
CA GLU A 184 -24.41 26.18 17.04
C GLU A 184 -23.10 26.13 17.82
N LEU A 185 -22.65 24.92 18.16
CA LEU A 185 -21.42 24.70 18.93
C LEU A 185 -20.50 23.75 18.17
N TYR A 186 -19.27 24.20 17.90
CA TYR A 186 -18.21 23.42 17.29
C TYR A 186 -17.16 23.09 18.33
N ARG A 187 -16.85 21.80 18.48
CA ARG A 187 -15.96 21.27 19.51
C ARG A 187 -15.07 20.19 18.93
N LEU A 188 -13.86 20.09 19.45
CA LEU A 188 -12.97 18.96 19.20
C LEU A 188 -13.17 17.94 20.33
N HIS A 189 -13.59 16.73 19.99
CA HIS A 189 -13.80 15.64 20.95
C HIS A 189 -12.72 14.58 20.78
N ILE A 190 -12.11 14.17 21.90
CA ILE A 190 -11.02 13.18 21.89
C ILE A 190 -11.17 12.18 23.02
N TRP A 191 -10.96 10.92 22.67
CA TRP A 191 -10.61 9.87 23.62
C TRP A 191 -9.14 9.55 23.53
N LEU A 192 -8.49 9.57 24.70
CA LEU A 192 -7.14 9.06 24.86
C LEU A 192 -7.17 7.54 25.13
N PRO A 193 -6.08 6.84 24.81
CA PRO A 193 -5.94 5.41 25.11
C PRO A 193 -5.48 5.21 26.56
N ASP A 194 -6.29 5.63 27.54
CA ASP A 194 -5.91 5.61 28.96
C ASP A 194 -6.84 4.77 29.85
N GLY A 195 -7.75 4.00 29.24
CA GLY A 195 -8.60 3.05 29.95
C GLY A 195 -9.63 3.69 30.89
N GLN A 196 -9.77 5.02 30.91
CA GLN A 196 -10.69 5.75 31.80
C GLN A 196 -12.15 5.75 31.35
N ARG A 197 -12.51 4.78 30.50
CA ARG A 197 -13.86 4.64 29.98
C ARG A 197 -14.69 3.93 31.02
N ASP A 198 -15.83 4.50 31.40
CA ASP A 198 -16.82 3.76 32.17
C ASP A 198 -17.59 2.83 31.23
N PRO A 199 -17.38 1.50 31.28
CA PRO A 199 -18.06 0.56 30.39
C PRO A 199 -19.56 0.42 30.72
N GLN A 200 -20.05 1.04 31.80
CA GLN A 200 -21.42 0.89 32.28
C GLN A 200 -22.41 1.87 31.62
N LEU A 201 -21.94 2.98 31.04
CA LEU A 201 -22.77 3.93 30.31
C LEU A 201 -22.98 3.46 28.85
N ARG A 202 -24.22 3.08 28.50
CA ARG A 202 -24.50 2.37 27.25
C ARG A 202 -24.93 3.24 26.07
N ALA A 203 -25.69 4.31 26.30
CA ALA A 203 -26.20 5.17 25.23
C ALA A 203 -26.63 6.56 25.72
N HIS A 204 -26.60 7.54 24.83
CA HIS A 204 -26.99 8.92 25.08
C HIS A 204 -28.01 9.40 24.03
N SER A 205 -28.86 10.34 24.42
CA SER A 205 -29.80 11.02 23.52
C SER A 205 -29.72 12.53 23.75
N TYR A 206 -29.46 13.26 22.67
CA TYR A 206 -29.44 14.71 22.64
C TYR A 206 -30.66 15.23 21.91
N GLN A 207 -31.32 16.27 22.42
CA GLN A 207 -32.37 17.01 21.70
C GLN A 207 -31.79 18.00 20.68
N ALA A 208 -30.70 17.62 20.03
CA ALA A 208 -29.92 18.47 19.15
C ALA A 208 -29.44 17.65 17.95
N PHE A 209 -29.32 18.30 16.80
CA PHE A 209 -28.70 17.68 15.63
C PHE A 209 -27.19 17.65 15.83
N ILE A 210 -26.58 16.49 15.52
CA ILE A 210 -25.13 16.30 15.64
C ILE A 210 -24.57 15.93 14.28
N GLU A 211 -23.45 16.54 13.93
CA GLU A 211 -22.61 16.11 12.80
C GLU A 211 -21.16 16.00 13.28
N SER A 212 -20.48 14.93 12.89
CA SER A 212 -19.11 14.66 13.30
C SER A 212 -18.23 14.33 12.11
N TRP A 213 -17.00 14.86 12.11
CA TRP A 213 -15.95 14.59 11.11
C TRP A 213 -14.74 13.96 11.79
N ILE A 214 -14.40 12.72 11.42
CA ILE A 214 -13.37 11.93 12.10
C ILE A 214 -11.97 12.31 11.63
N LEU A 215 -11.16 12.79 12.57
CA LEU A 215 -9.78 13.22 12.34
C LEU A 215 -8.76 12.10 12.55
N ALA A 216 -8.98 11.23 13.52
CA ALA A 216 -8.10 10.11 13.82
C ALA A 216 -8.85 9.00 14.56
N GLY A 217 -8.42 7.76 14.36
CA GLY A 217 -8.94 6.61 15.07
C GLY A 217 -10.19 5.97 14.46
N ASN A 218 -10.62 4.89 15.09
CA ASN A 218 -11.77 4.11 14.70
C ASN A 218 -12.80 4.05 15.85
N GLY A 219 -14.06 4.36 15.54
CA GLY A 219 -15.18 4.25 16.46
C GLY A 219 -16.36 3.50 15.84
N LYS A 220 -16.91 2.54 16.58
CA LYS A 220 -18.13 1.82 16.23
C LYS A 220 -19.34 2.53 16.83
N TYR A 221 -20.06 3.21 15.95
CA TYR A 221 -21.30 3.88 16.28
C TYR A 221 -22.45 2.88 16.32
N SER A 222 -23.36 3.05 17.27
CA SER A 222 -24.54 2.19 17.43
C SER A 222 -25.77 3.03 17.76
N THR A 223 -26.92 2.68 17.19
CA THR A 223 -28.21 3.31 17.52
C THR A 223 -29.10 2.32 18.28
N PHE A 224 -29.99 2.85 19.11
CA PHE A 224 -30.88 2.06 19.97
C PHE A 224 -32.33 2.50 19.81
N ASN A 225 -33.24 1.54 19.84
CA ASN A 225 -34.64 1.79 20.17
C ASN A 225 -34.79 1.65 21.68
N VAL A 226 -35.44 2.61 22.33
CA VAL A 226 -35.60 2.61 23.79
C VAL A 226 -37.08 2.59 24.12
N GLU A 227 -37.52 1.48 24.71
CA GLU A 227 -38.91 1.22 25.08
C GLU A 227 -39.09 1.40 26.59
N ILE A 228 -40.15 2.09 27.00
CA ILE A 228 -40.48 2.30 28.41
C ILE A 228 -41.12 1.01 28.95
N THR A 229 -40.56 0.44 30.02
CA THR A 229 -40.99 -0.86 30.56
C THR A 229 -41.86 -0.73 31.82
N THR A 230 -42.72 0.29 31.89
CA THR A 230 -43.57 0.56 33.07
C THR A 230 -44.58 -0.56 33.38
N ALA A 231 -44.94 -1.37 32.39
CA ALA A 231 -45.89 -2.49 32.53
C ALA A 231 -45.23 -3.82 32.91
N ASP A 232 -43.91 -3.97 32.68
CA ASP A 232 -43.14 -5.19 32.97
C ASP A 232 -41.69 -4.83 33.37
N PRO A 233 -41.43 -4.64 34.67
CA PRO A 233 -40.11 -4.24 35.17
C PRO A 233 -39.01 -5.31 34.98
N GLU A 234 -39.36 -6.56 34.68
CA GLU A 234 -38.39 -7.64 34.46
C GLU A 234 -37.68 -7.49 33.11
N LEU A 235 -38.35 -6.90 32.11
CA LEU A 235 -37.79 -6.60 30.78
C LEU A 235 -36.85 -5.38 30.76
N ALA A 236 -36.77 -4.63 31.86
CA ALA A 236 -35.92 -3.45 31.96
C ALA A 236 -34.43 -3.83 31.91
N THR A 237 -33.71 -3.26 30.95
CA THR A 237 -32.27 -3.47 30.72
C THR A 237 -31.40 -2.36 31.30
N HIS A 238 -31.94 -1.14 31.40
CA HIS A 238 -31.22 0.08 31.80
C HIS A 238 -32.14 1.02 32.57
N THR A 239 -31.55 2.03 33.20
CA THR A 239 -32.26 3.17 33.79
C THR A 239 -31.96 4.41 32.95
N GLU A 240 -33.00 5.09 32.45
CA GLU A 240 -32.89 6.42 31.85
C GLU A 240 -32.72 7.44 32.98
N LEU A 241 -31.65 8.24 32.88
CA LEU A 241 -31.35 9.36 33.75
C LEU A 241 -31.45 10.66 32.96
N GLN A 242 -32.15 11.64 33.53
CA GLN A 242 -32.21 12.99 33.00
C GLN A 242 -31.12 13.83 33.68
N THR A 243 -30.32 14.52 32.90
CA THR A 243 -29.30 15.43 33.44
C THR A 243 -29.75 16.85 33.24
N LYS A 244 -29.66 17.68 34.29
CA LYS A 244 -29.84 19.12 34.19
C LYS A 244 -28.49 19.81 34.23
N PHE A 245 -28.25 20.66 33.24
CA PHE A 245 -27.06 21.50 33.20
C PHE A 245 -27.25 22.67 34.16
N GLN A 246 -26.52 22.70 35.28
CA GLN A 246 -26.60 23.80 36.25
C GLN A 246 -25.21 24.41 36.46
N ILE A 247 -25.09 25.70 36.18
CA ILE A 247 -23.89 26.49 36.51
C ILE A 247 -24.03 26.84 37.99
N VAL A 248 -23.17 26.30 38.85
CA VAL A 248 -23.12 26.71 40.26
C VAL A 248 -22.31 27.99 40.33
N GLU A 249 -22.97 29.13 40.34
CA GLU A 249 -22.34 30.40 40.70
C GLU A 249 -22.29 30.54 42.23
N GLY A 250 -21.08 30.55 42.77
CA GLY A 250 -20.75 31.27 44.00
C GLY A 250 -20.41 30.41 45.22
N LEU A 251 -19.21 30.62 45.76
CA LEU A 251 -19.00 31.17 47.11
C LEU A 251 -17.64 31.91 47.13
N ALA A 252 -17.60 33.02 47.84
CA ALA A 252 -16.46 33.93 47.90
C ALA A 252 -15.23 33.30 48.60
N GLU A 253 -14.07 33.75 48.13
CA GLU A 253 -12.73 33.63 48.73
C GLU A 253 -12.09 32.22 48.78
N GLN A 254 -10.97 32.12 48.06
CA GLN A 254 -9.97 31.03 47.96
C GLN A 254 -10.22 29.95 46.90
N ASP A 255 -9.46 30.09 45.80
CA ASP A 255 -9.02 29.06 44.85
C ASP A 255 -10.01 27.94 44.53
N CYS A 256 -10.94 28.19 43.60
CA CYS A 256 -11.59 27.10 42.86
C CYS A 256 -12.02 27.59 41.47
N GLU A 257 -11.50 26.91 40.45
CA GLU A 257 -11.81 27.10 39.04
C GLU A 257 -13.30 26.87 38.77
N ASN A 258 -13.90 27.65 37.85
CA ASN A 258 -15.26 27.45 37.37
C ASN A 258 -15.38 26.11 36.63
N GLN A 259 -15.55 25.00 37.36
CA GLN A 259 -15.83 23.70 36.78
C GLN A 259 -17.34 23.53 36.60
N ASN A 260 -17.76 23.32 35.35
CA ASN A 260 -19.15 23.01 34.99
C ASN A 260 -19.42 21.53 35.30
N TYR A 261 -20.31 21.22 36.24
CA TYR A 261 -20.70 19.84 36.55
C TYR A 261 -22.12 19.53 36.02
N LEU A 262 -22.30 18.32 35.49
CA LEU A 262 -23.62 17.76 35.22
C LEU A 262 -24.14 17.14 36.51
N MET A 263 -25.23 17.69 37.06
CA MET A 263 -25.94 17.05 38.17
C MET A 263 -26.98 16.09 37.58
N LEU A 264 -26.89 14.81 37.96
CA LEU A 264 -27.91 13.81 37.64
C LEU A 264 -29.18 14.14 38.43
N GLN A 265 -30.33 14.26 37.76
CA GLN A 265 -31.61 14.26 38.45
C GLN A 265 -32.05 12.83 38.70
N ASP A 266 -32.65 12.60 39.86
CA ASP A 266 -33.16 11.31 40.34
C ASP A 266 -34.47 10.88 39.65
N SER A 267 -34.57 11.12 38.34
CA SER A 267 -35.68 10.66 37.51
C SER A 267 -35.35 9.26 36.98
N GLN A 268 -35.52 8.22 37.79
CA GLN A 268 -35.19 6.85 37.40
C GLN A 268 -36.34 6.22 36.60
N ARG A 269 -36.25 6.22 35.26
CA ARG A 269 -37.19 5.47 34.41
C ARG A 269 -36.56 4.17 33.91
N SER A 270 -37.18 3.04 34.24
CA SER A 270 -36.78 1.73 33.74
C SER A 270 -37.09 1.58 32.24
N VAL A 271 -36.09 1.22 31.44
CA VAL A 271 -36.22 1.11 29.98
C VAL A 271 -35.54 -0.15 29.41
N ARG A 272 -36.04 -0.58 28.25
CA ARG A 272 -35.45 -1.62 27.42
C ARG A 272 -34.77 -0.99 26.21
N ALA A 273 -33.45 -1.11 26.11
CA ALA A 273 -32.68 -0.60 24.98
C ALA A 273 -32.33 -1.76 24.03
N ILE A 274 -32.78 -1.67 22.79
CA ILE A 274 -32.56 -2.67 21.74
C ILE A 274 -31.68 -2.03 20.66
N LYS A 275 -30.48 -2.58 20.44
CA LYS A 275 -29.55 -2.11 19.40
C LYS A 275 -30.18 -2.32 18.02
N THR A 276 -30.33 -1.24 17.24
CA THR A 276 -31.02 -1.27 15.94
C THR A 276 -30.05 -1.31 14.76
N ARG A 277 -29.02 -0.45 14.78
CA ARG A 277 -27.98 -0.39 13.74
C ARG A 277 -26.63 -0.19 14.39
N SER A 278 -25.59 -0.60 13.68
CA SER A 278 -24.21 -0.31 14.04
C SER A 278 -23.36 -0.10 12.79
N SER A 279 -22.53 0.93 12.80
CA SER A 279 -21.60 1.25 11.73
C SER A 279 -20.25 1.69 12.30
N THR A 280 -19.19 1.29 11.62
CA THR A 280 -17.82 1.66 11.99
C THR A 280 -17.41 2.90 11.21
N HIS A 281 -16.92 3.93 11.90
CA HIS A 281 -16.42 5.16 11.30
C HIS A 281 -14.93 5.29 11.58
N THR A 282 -14.17 5.53 10.52
CA THR A 282 -12.71 5.68 10.54
C THR A 282 -12.33 7.10 10.12
N ILE A 283 -11.03 7.40 10.19
CA ILE A 283 -10.42 8.61 9.63
C ILE A 283 -11.05 9.04 8.30
N ASN A 284 -11.30 10.34 8.15
CA ASN A 284 -11.89 10.99 6.96
C ASN A 284 -13.37 10.68 6.67
N MET A 285 -14.03 9.89 7.52
CA MET A 285 -15.50 9.74 7.45
C MET A 285 -16.21 10.83 8.23
N SER A 286 -17.48 11.05 7.90
CA SER A 286 -18.41 11.84 8.70
C SER A 286 -19.70 11.07 8.95
N TYR A 287 -20.42 11.45 10.00
CA TYR A 287 -21.75 10.91 10.29
C TYR A 287 -22.64 11.94 10.96
N ARG A 288 -23.95 11.72 10.87
CA ARG A 288 -25.01 12.61 11.38
C ARG A 288 -25.91 11.86 12.35
N ILE A 289 -26.40 12.58 13.36
CA ILE A 289 -27.37 12.09 14.34
C ILE A 289 -28.53 13.06 14.39
N GLU A 290 -29.73 12.51 14.16
CA GLU A 290 -30.97 13.26 14.26
C GLU A 290 -31.35 13.52 15.74
N PRO A 291 -31.95 14.69 16.06
CA PRO A 291 -32.40 15.01 17.40
C PRO A 291 -33.25 13.90 18.03
N GLY A 292 -32.98 13.58 19.29
CA GLY A 292 -33.69 12.57 20.07
C GLY A 292 -33.21 11.13 19.86
N THR A 293 -32.32 10.87 18.89
CA THR A 293 -31.80 9.52 18.60
C THR A 293 -30.91 9.00 19.74
N TRP A 294 -31.22 7.82 20.26
CA TRP A 294 -30.37 7.11 21.21
C TRP A 294 -29.19 6.46 20.50
N HIS A 295 -27.98 6.79 20.94
CA HIS A 295 -26.77 6.31 20.30
C HIS A 295 -25.60 6.10 21.27
N SER A 296 -24.61 5.34 20.82
CA SER A 296 -23.33 5.15 21.49
C SER A 296 -22.19 5.12 20.49
N LEU A 297 -20.99 5.44 20.98
CA LEU A 297 -19.75 5.35 20.22
C LEU A 297 -18.77 4.48 21.00
N GLU A 298 -18.56 3.27 20.51
CA GLU A 298 -17.64 2.29 21.07
C GLU A 298 -16.26 2.48 20.42
N VAL A 299 -15.25 2.83 21.20
CA VAL A 299 -13.85 2.92 20.74
C VAL A 299 -13.06 1.80 21.42
N ALA A 300 -11.95 1.33 20.84
CA ALA A 300 -11.05 0.36 21.50
C ALA A 300 -10.19 1.04 22.58
N PRO A 301 -9.99 0.44 23.77
CA PRO A 301 -9.38 1.10 24.93
C PRO A 301 -7.94 1.56 24.67
N ASP A 302 -7.21 0.85 23.81
CA ASP A 302 -5.83 1.12 23.47
C ASP A 302 -5.66 2.13 22.32
N SER A 303 -6.76 2.60 21.73
CA SER A 303 -6.77 3.48 20.56
C SER A 303 -7.26 4.88 20.91
N LEU A 304 -6.68 5.87 20.24
CA LEU A 304 -7.14 7.24 20.24
C LEU A 304 -8.32 7.36 19.25
N HIS A 305 -9.32 8.17 19.58
CA HIS A 305 -10.36 8.56 18.62
C HIS A 305 -10.61 10.05 18.75
N ALA A 306 -10.66 10.74 17.61
CA ALA A 306 -10.82 12.19 17.56
C ALA A 306 -11.70 12.64 16.41
N GLY A 307 -12.54 13.63 16.66
CA GLY A 307 -13.35 14.27 15.62
C GLY A 307 -13.77 15.69 15.95
N ILE A 308 -14.07 16.46 14.91
CA ILE A 308 -14.74 17.75 15.04
C ILE A 308 -16.24 17.47 15.15
N PHE A 309 -16.87 17.97 16.20
CA PHE A 309 -18.29 17.79 16.50
C PHE A 309 -19.02 19.12 16.38
N LEU A 310 -20.09 19.11 15.60
CA LEU A 310 -21.10 20.16 15.50
C LEU A 310 -22.34 19.74 16.30
N LEU A 311 -22.79 20.60 17.20
CA LEU A 311 -24.07 20.48 17.91
C LEU A 311 -24.96 21.66 17.54
N LYS A 312 -26.13 21.40 16.94
CA LYS A 312 -27.16 22.41 16.60
C LYS A 312 -28.37 22.25 17.51
N LEU A 313 -28.60 23.23 18.39
CA LEU A 313 -29.69 23.23 19.37
C LEU A 313 -30.98 23.84 18.78
N ASN A 314 -32.15 23.29 19.10
CA ASN A 314 -33.45 23.87 18.69
C ASN A 314 -34.07 24.71 19.80
N LEU A 315 -34.73 25.80 19.41
CA LEU A 315 -35.42 26.83 20.22
C LEU A 315 -36.30 26.36 21.40
N ALA A 316 -36.75 25.11 21.40
CA ALA A 316 -37.73 24.56 22.33
C ALA A 316 -37.16 23.51 23.32
N SER A 317 -35.84 23.25 23.27
CA SER A 317 -35.21 22.18 24.02
C SER A 317 -34.43 22.75 25.21
N GLU A 318 -34.89 22.52 26.44
CA GLU A 318 -34.01 22.64 27.62
C GLU A 318 -32.75 21.77 27.40
N ARG A 319 -31.62 22.12 28.05
CA ARG A 319 -30.33 21.40 27.97
C ARG A 319 -30.40 20.03 28.67
N ASP A 320 -31.35 19.20 28.25
CA ASP A 320 -31.60 17.88 28.82
C ASP A 320 -30.85 16.84 27.99
N VAL A 321 -29.65 16.47 28.44
CA VAL A 321 -28.99 15.26 27.95
C VAL A 321 -29.58 14.09 28.71
N ARG A 322 -30.05 13.08 27.97
CA ARG A 322 -30.59 11.85 28.55
C ARG A 322 -29.58 10.73 28.38
N ILE A 323 -29.37 9.98 29.45
CA ILE A 323 -28.31 8.97 29.53
C ILE A 323 -28.94 7.64 29.94
N LEU A 324 -28.53 6.55 29.30
CA LEU A 324 -28.85 5.20 29.75
C LEU A 324 -27.72 4.66 30.62
N GLY A 325 -28.01 4.56 31.92
CA GLY A 325 -27.16 3.91 32.91
C GLY A 325 -27.51 2.45 33.16
N PRO A 326 -26.64 1.70 33.85
CA PRO A 326 -26.95 0.35 34.30
C PRO A 326 -28.14 0.35 35.28
N LYS A 327 -28.91 -0.74 35.29
CA LYS A 327 -30.06 -0.92 36.18
C LYS A 327 -29.60 -0.90 37.65
N ASN A 328 -30.23 -0.08 38.49
CA ASN A 328 -30.02 0.00 39.95
C ASN A 328 -28.60 0.40 40.42
N VAL A 329 -27.88 1.25 39.69
CA VAL A 329 -26.58 1.79 40.14
C VAL A 329 -26.65 3.31 40.17
N ASP A 330 -26.25 3.92 41.29
CA ASP A 330 -26.02 5.35 41.38
C ASP A 330 -24.74 5.69 40.59
N LEU A 331 -24.92 6.34 39.44
CA LEU A 331 -23.81 6.80 38.60
C LEU A 331 -23.14 8.00 39.28
N GLN A 332 -21.84 7.90 39.56
CA GLN A 332 -21.02 9.08 39.90
C GLN A 332 -20.40 9.63 38.62
N VAL A 333 -20.35 10.96 38.48
CA VAL A 333 -19.69 11.59 37.32
C VAL A 333 -18.19 11.26 37.38
N PRO A 334 -17.61 10.69 36.31
CA PRO A 334 -16.18 10.41 36.26
C PRO A 334 -15.38 11.70 36.45
N HIS A 335 -14.51 11.72 37.45
CA HIS A 335 -13.53 12.80 37.61
C HIS A 335 -12.30 12.44 36.77
N SER A 336 -11.80 13.37 35.94
CA SER A 336 -10.52 13.15 35.28
C SER A 336 -9.40 13.29 36.31
N PRO A 337 -8.50 12.30 36.43
CA PRO A 337 -7.33 12.40 37.30
C PRO A 337 -6.15 13.14 36.63
N LYS A 338 -6.30 13.64 35.39
CA LYS A 338 -5.23 14.33 34.65
C LYS A 338 -5.51 15.84 34.57
N THR A 339 -4.74 16.63 35.32
CA THR A 339 -4.82 18.11 35.36
C THR A 339 -3.95 18.80 34.31
N ASP A 340 -3.00 18.09 33.71
CA ASP A 340 -1.91 18.71 32.93
C ASP A 340 -2.11 18.65 31.39
N ILE A 341 -3.32 18.32 30.93
CA ILE A 341 -3.62 18.17 29.49
C ILE A 341 -3.85 19.55 28.87
N THR A 342 -3.01 19.92 27.90
CA THR A 342 -3.14 21.18 27.13
C THR A 342 -3.73 20.93 25.74
N SER A 343 -4.35 21.96 25.15
CA SER A 343 -4.86 21.86 23.77
C SER A 343 -3.77 21.59 22.73
N ALA A 344 -2.54 22.04 22.97
CA ALA A 344 -1.38 21.78 22.11
C ALA A 344 -0.97 20.29 22.14
N LEU A 345 -0.88 19.68 23.33
CA LEU A 345 -0.57 18.26 23.48
C LEU A 345 -1.64 17.41 22.78
N VAL A 346 -2.90 17.77 23.00
CA VAL A 346 -4.05 17.11 22.40
C VAL A 346 -4.03 17.19 20.87
N ALA A 347 -3.73 18.37 20.30
CA ALA A 347 -3.57 18.55 18.86
C ALA A 347 -2.37 17.75 18.31
N ALA A 348 -1.23 17.76 19.00
CA ALA A 348 -0.05 16.98 18.62
C ALA A 348 -0.35 15.47 18.60
N ASN A 349 -1.09 14.97 19.59
CA ASN A 349 -1.51 13.57 19.68
C ASN A 349 -2.42 13.16 18.53
N ILE A 350 -3.42 13.97 18.18
CA ILE A 350 -4.25 13.71 16.99
C ILE A 350 -3.39 13.71 15.74
N ASN A 351 -2.51 14.70 15.58
CA ASN A 351 -1.69 14.82 14.37
C ASN A 351 -0.73 13.64 14.21
N ALA A 352 -0.14 13.16 15.31
CA ALA A 352 0.74 12.00 15.32
C ALA A 352 -0.02 10.72 14.94
N VAL A 353 -1.16 10.44 15.58
CA VAL A 353 -1.98 9.25 15.26
C VAL A 353 -2.53 9.33 13.85
N ARG A 354 -3.05 10.49 13.41
CA ARG A 354 -3.54 10.70 12.04
C ARG A 354 -2.45 10.43 11.01
N SER A 355 -1.25 10.98 11.22
CA SER A 355 -0.11 10.77 10.31
C SER A 355 0.33 9.31 10.28
N TRP A 356 0.31 8.64 11.44
CA TRP A 356 0.57 7.21 11.55
C TRP A 356 -0.46 6.38 10.77
N GLU A 357 -1.75 6.67 10.91
CA GLU A 357 -2.83 5.95 10.21
C GLU A 357 -2.70 6.08 8.69
N LEU A 358 -2.40 7.28 8.20
CA LEU A 358 -2.17 7.52 6.77
C LEU A 358 -0.99 6.71 6.23
N LEU A 359 0.14 6.68 6.95
CA LEU A 359 1.29 5.84 6.59
C LEU A 359 0.92 4.35 6.66
N PHE A 360 0.27 3.92 7.75
CA PHE A 360 -0.08 2.52 7.95
C PHE A 360 -1.06 2.01 6.87
N ASP A 361 -2.03 2.82 6.46
CA ASP A 361 -2.95 2.52 5.37
C ASP A 361 -2.24 2.49 4.00
N ALA A 362 -1.33 3.42 3.74
CA ALA A 362 -0.50 3.41 2.53
C ALA A 362 0.40 2.16 2.47
N GLY A 363 1.02 1.76 3.58
CA GLY A 363 1.81 0.54 3.66
C GLY A 363 0.98 -0.71 3.37
N LYS A 364 -0.23 -0.82 3.94
CA LYS A 364 -1.17 -1.91 3.63
C LYS A 364 -1.60 -1.88 2.16
N TRP A 365 -1.76 -0.69 1.56
CA TRP A 365 -2.11 -0.55 0.16
C TRP A 365 -1.01 -1.09 -0.76
N HIS A 366 0.26 -0.73 -0.52
CA HIS A 366 1.41 -1.28 -1.24
C HIS A 366 1.50 -2.80 -1.06
N ALA A 367 1.36 -3.30 0.17
CA ALA A 367 1.41 -4.74 0.45
C ALA A 367 0.32 -5.53 -0.31
N ARG A 368 -0.90 -4.99 -0.42
CA ARG A 368 -1.99 -5.62 -1.19
C ARG A 368 -1.71 -5.69 -2.69
N ARG A 369 -0.96 -4.74 -3.20
CA ARG A 369 -0.47 -4.71 -4.60
C ARG A 369 0.83 -5.50 -4.78
N SER A 370 1.28 -6.14 -3.69
CA SER A 370 2.53 -6.89 -3.60
C SER A 370 3.80 -6.05 -3.85
N GLU A 371 3.70 -4.73 -3.71
CA GLU A 371 4.80 -3.76 -3.75
C GLU A 371 5.52 -3.79 -2.38
N MET A 372 6.20 -4.90 -2.07
CA MET A 372 6.69 -5.21 -0.72
C MET A 372 7.77 -4.25 -0.22
N GLU A 373 8.66 -3.76 -1.09
CA GLU A 373 9.70 -2.79 -0.75
C GLU A 373 9.11 -1.43 -0.33
N ASP A 374 8.10 -0.96 -1.05
CA ASP A 374 7.40 0.28 -0.73
C ASP A 374 6.60 0.14 0.57
N ALA A 375 5.94 -1.00 0.75
CA ALA A 375 5.28 -1.35 2.00
C ALA A 375 6.27 -1.28 3.19
N LEU A 376 7.46 -1.90 3.07
CA LEU A 376 8.50 -1.83 4.10
C LEU A 376 8.91 -0.39 4.42
N ARG A 377 9.14 0.44 3.39
CA ARG A 377 9.57 1.84 3.58
C ARG A 377 8.51 2.63 4.36
N VAL A 378 7.24 2.51 3.97
CA VAL A 378 6.15 3.24 4.59
C VAL A 378 5.87 2.72 6.00
N PHE A 379 5.89 1.41 6.22
CA PHE A 379 5.76 0.83 7.56
C PHE A 379 6.91 1.25 8.49
N ASN A 380 8.16 1.27 8.02
CA ASN A 380 9.28 1.77 8.83
C ASN A 380 9.11 3.26 9.19
N SER A 381 8.52 4.07 8.30
CA SER A 381 8.20 5.46 8.59
C SER A 381 7.12 5.57 9.68
N ALA A 382 6.07 4.75 9.61
CA ALA A 382 5.04 4.67 10.65
C ALA A 382 5.64 4.22 12.01
N LEU A 383 6.51 3.21 12.02
CA LEU A 383 7.19 2.75 13.24
C LEU A 383 8.11 3.83 13.82
N SER A 384 8.83 4.58 12.98
CA SER A 384 9.67 5.70 13.42
C SER A 384 8.84 6.77 14.10
N LEU A 385 7.67 7.09 13.56
CA LEU A 385 6.79 8.11 14.12
C LEU A 385 6.34 7.77 15.55
N CYS A 386 6.06 6.49 15.85
CA CYS A 386 5.76 6.03 17.20
C CYS A 386 6.89 6.31 18.21
N LYS A 387 8.15 6.42 17.74
CA LYS A 387 9.32 6.66 18.59
C LYS A 387 9.72 8.13 18.68
N THR A 388 9.52 8.90 17.59
CA THR A 388 10.04 10.27 17.48
C THR A 388 9.02 11.34 17.83
N ALA A 389 7.72 11.05 17.75
CA ALA A 389 6.69 12.01 18.12
C ALA A 389 6.66 12.23 19.64
N LEU A 390 6.55 13.50 20.05
CA LEU A 390 6.42 13.88 21.44
C LEU A 390 5.13 13.26 22.03
N GLU A 391 5.28 12.49 23.11
CA GLU A 391 4.18 11.87 23.86
C GLU A 391 3.16 11.08 23.00
N PHE A 392 3.61 10.34 21.98
CA PHE A 392 2.72 9.58 21.09
C PHE A 392 1.74 8.70 21.91
N PRO A 393 0.41 8.85 21.71
CA PRO A 393 -0.59 8.12 22.49
C PRO A 393 -0.46 6.62 22.33
N ASN A 394 -0.16 5.91 23.43
CA ASN A 394 0.02 4.45 23.43
C ASN A 394 0.97 3.97 22.31
N ALA A 395 2.14 4.60 22.19
CA ALA A 395 3.15 4.30 21.17
C ALA A 395 3.42 2.79 21.00
N THR A 396 3.45 2.04 22.10
CA THR A 396 3.64 0.59 22.11
C THR A 396 2.56 -0.15 21.32
N HIS A 397 1.28 0.18 21.50
CA HIS A 397 0.18 -0.45 20.77
C HIS A 397 0.31 -0.25 19.25
N TYR A 398 0.49 0.99 18.82
CA TYR A 398 0.62 1.32 17.39
C TYR A 398 1.88 0.72 16.79
N ALA A 399 3.01 0.75 17.49
CA ALA A 399 4.25 0.12 17.04
C ALA A 399 4.07 -1.40 16.82
N ARG A 400 3.32 -2.09 17.68
CA ARG A 400 3.03 -3.53 17.54
C ARG A 400 2.17 -3.84 16.31
N LEU A 401 1.20 -2.99 15.97
CA LEU A 401 0.45 -3.12 14.72
C LEU A 401 1.38 -3.03 13.51
N VAL A 402 2.33 -2.09 13.52
CA VAL A 402 3.33 -1.96 12.46
C VAL A 402 4.26 -3.17 12.41
N HIS A 403 4.71 -3.67 13.56
CA HIS A 403 5.53 -4.88 13.64
C HIS A 403 4.83 -6.10 13.02
N GLY A 404 3.51 -6.27 13.22
CA GLY A 404 2.74 -7.33 12.56
C GLY A 404 2.82 -7.26 11.04
N GLU A 405 2.65 -6.06 10.47
CA GLU A 405 2.73 -5.85 9.01
C GLU A 405 4.16 -5.93 8.45
N LEU A 406 5.17 -5.45 9.20
CA LEU A 406 6.58 -5.64 8.85
C LEU A 406 6.95 -7.13 8.86
N GLY A 407 6.43 -7.88 9.82
CA GLY A 407 6.56 -9.33 9.93
C GLY A 407 6.04 -10.04 8.69
N PHE A 408 4.78 -9.77 8.34
CA PHE A 408 4.15 -10.24 7.10
C PHE A 408 4.98 -9.89 5.85
N THR A 409 5.36 -8.62 5.71
CA THR A 409 6.07 -8.13 4.51
C THR A 409 7.45 -8.79 4.38
N ASN A 410 8.19 -8.95 5.48
CA ASN A 410 9.48 -9.65 5.46
C ASN A 410 9.33 -11.14 5.13
N ARG A 411 8.27 -11.81 5.60
CA ARG A 411 7.99 -13.22 5.23
C ARG A 411 7.75 -13.34 3.73
N CYS A 412 6.95 -12.45 3.14
CA CYS A 412 6.70 -12.43 1.69
C CYS A 412 7.97 -12.24 0.87
N LEU A 413 8.95 -11.50 1.42
CA LEU A 413 10.27 -11.29 0.83
C LEU A 413 11.29 -12.42 1.13
N GLY A 414 10.88 -13.51 1.78
CA GLY A 414 11.77 -14.62 2.18
C GLY A 414 12.72 -14.29 3.34
N ARG A 415 12.55 -13.14 4.00
CA ARG A 415 13.40 -12.68 5.12
C ARG A 415 12.89 -13.23 6.45
N TYR A 416 12.87 -14.55 6.59
CA TYR A 416 12.21 -15.24 7.70
C TYR A 416 12.75 -14.88 9.09
N HIS A 417 14.06 -14.62 9.23
CA HIS A 417 14.63 -14.18 10.52
C HIS A 417 14.09 -12.80 10.95
N LEU A 418 14.07 -11.82 10.04
CA LEU A 418 13.51 -10.49 10.33
C LEU A 418 11.98 -10.55 10.53
N ALA A 419 11.30 -11.43 9.77
CA ALA A 419 9.88 -11.66 9.95
C ALA A 419 9.59 -12.16 11.38
N LYS A 420 10.35 -13.16 11.85
CA LYS A 420 10.24 -13.70 13.21
C LYS A 420 10.41 -12.60 14.28
N GLU A 421 11.49 -11.82 14.21
CA GLU A 421 11.77 -10.75 15.19
C GLU A 421 10.60 -9.75 15.30
N HIS A 422 10.07 -9.31 14.15
CA HIS A 422 8.94 -8.38 14.14
C HIS A 422 7.64 -9.02 14.64
N LEU A 423 7.36 -10.27 14.27
CA LEU A 423 6.14 -10.95 14.70
C LEU A 423 6.16 -11.27 16.20
N GLU A 424 7.31 -11.65 16.76
CA GLU A 424 7.48 -11.82 18.20
C GLU A 424 7.25 -10.50 18.95
N GLU A 425 7.74 -9.37 18.42
CA GLU A 425 7.48 -8.06 19.00
C GLU A 425 5.98 -7.69 18.96
N ALA A 426 5.30 -7.97 17.85
CA ALA A 426 3.86 -7.77 17.71
C ALA A 426 3.05 -8.59 18.73
N LEU A 427 3.51 -9.81 19.05
CA LEU A 427 2.87 -10.74 19.98
C LEU A 427 3.23 -10.52 21.46
N LYS A 428 4.02 -9.49 21.81
CA LYS A 428 4.20 -9.09 23.22
C LYS A 428 2.94 -8.44 23.82
N ASP A 429 1.94 -8.12 23.01
CA ASP A 429 0.64 -7.63 23.49
C ASP A 429 -0.20 -8.75 24.12
N PRO A 430 -0.57 -8.66 25.42
CA PRO A 430 -1.46 -9.65 26.04
C PRO A 430 -2.92 -9.56 25.56
N GLY A 431 -3.30 -8.55 24.76
CA GLY A 431 -4.65 -8.36 24.28
C GLY A 431 -5.16 -9.47 23.35
N HIS A 432 -6.41 -9.90 23.54
CA HIS A 432 -7.11 -10.81 22.60
C HIS A 432 -7.75 -9.97 21.49
N ASN A 433 -7.03 -9.75 20.40
CA ASN A 433 -7.52 -8.94 19.27
C ASN A 433 -7.17 -9.56 17.91
N TYR A 434 -7.84 -9.08 16.85
CA TYR A 434 -7.66 -9.61 15.49
C TYR A 434 -6.23 -9.44 14.95
N ALA A 435 -5.51 -8.39 15.37
CA ALA A 435 -4.12 -8.18 14.94
C ALA A 435 -3.20 -9.26 15.52
N ARG A 436 -3.42 -9.68 16.77
CA ARG A 436 -2.71 -10.80 17.42
C ARG A 436 -2.98 -12.12 16.70
N VAL A 437 -4.23 -12.40 16.32
CA VAL A 437 -4.60 -13.60 15.55
C VAL A 437 -3.85 -13.64 14.22
N LYS A 438 -3.77 -12.51 13.50
CA LYS A 438 -2.99 -12.41 12.27
C LYS A 438 -1.51 -12.67 12.54
N ALA A 439 -0.89 -11.93 13.46
CA ALA A 439 0.53 -12.05 13.77
C ALA A 439 0.94 -13.47 14.23
N ALA A 440 0.09 -14.15 15.00
CA ALA A 440 0.31 -15.52 15.42
C ALA A 440 0.30 -16.50 14.23
N GLY A 441 -0.66 -16.35 13.30
CA GLY A 441 -0.70 -17.17 12.09
C GLY A 441 0.54 -16.98 11.20
N GLU A 442 1.01 -15.74 11.07
CA GLU A 442 2.25 -15.44 10.35
C GLU A 442 3.47 -16.06 11.04
N LEU A 443 3.56 -15.93 12.37
CA LEU A 443 4.69 -16.45 13.14
C LEU A 443 4.74 -17.98 13.10
N GLY A 444 3.59 -18.65 13.27
CA GLY A 444 3.49 -20.10 13.13
C GLY A 444 3.93 -20.56 11.74
N THR A 445 3.62 -19.79 10.70
CA THR A 445 4.08 -20.09 9.33
C THR A 445 5.60 -19.96 9.21
N VAL A 446 6.18 -18.90 9.79
CA VAL A 446 7.64 -18.71 9.83
C VAL A 446 8.33 -19.85 10.58
N TYR A 447 7.81 -20.26 11.75
CA TYR A 447 8.33 -21.40 12.49
C TYR A 447 8.27 -22.70 11.68
N ARG A 448 7.15 -22.96 11.02
CA ARG A 448 6.97 -24.16 10.19
C ARG A 448 7.95 -24.19 9.01
N ILE A 449 8.16 -23.05 8.34
CA ILE A 449 9.16 -22.91 7.26
C ILE A 449 10.58 -23.18 7.77
N GLN A 450 10.89 -22.72 8.99
CA GLN A 450 12.17 -22.96 9.66
C GLN A 450 12.27 -24.36 10.31
N ASN A 451 11.30 -25.24 10.06
CA ASN A 451 11.20 -26.58 10.65
C ASN A 451 11.16 -26.61 12.20
N GLN A 452 10.77 -25.50 12.83
CA GLN A 452 10.50 -25.38 14.26
C GLN A 452 9.06 -25.83 14.56
N LEU A 453 8.80 -27.13 14.39
CA LEU A 453 7.42 -27.67 14.35
C LEU A 453 6.69 -27.57 15.70
N ALA A 454 7.38 -27.69 16.83
CA ALA A 454 6.75 -27.57 18.15
C ALA A 454 6.26 -26.13 18.41
N GLU A 455 7.12 -25.14 18.14
CA GLU A 455 6.79 -23.72 18.25
C GLU A 455 5.70 -23.31 17.26
N ALA A 456 5.73 -23.85 16.03
CA ALA A 456 4.67 -23.65 15.05
C ALA A 456 3.32 -24.15 15.56
N ARG A 457 3.27 -25.38 16.10
CA ARG A 457 2.05 -25.98 16.65
C ARG A 457 1.48 -25.12 17.77
N ASP A 458 2.30 -24.76 18.76
CA ASP A 458 1.86 -24.01 19.93
C ASP A 458 1.36 -22.60 19.54
N THR A 459 2.02 -21.98 18.55
CA THR A 459 1.60 -20.67 18.01
C THR A 459 0.29 -20.77 17.24
N PHE A 460 0.11 -21.77 16.37
CA PHE A 460 -1.15 -22.00 15.65
C PHE A 460 -2.30 -22.41 16.57
N GLN A 461 -2.02 -23.14 17.65
CA GLN A 461 -3.00 -23.49 18.67
C GLN A 461 -3.49 -22.24 19.40
N THR A 462 -2.57 -21.36 19.80
CA THR A 462 -2.90 -20.06 20.39
C THR A 462 -3.73 -19.20 19.43
N GLN A 463 -3.38 -19.21 18.13
CA GLN A 463 -4.16 -18.53 17.08
C GLN A 463 -5.59 -19.08 17.02
N TYR A 464 -5.75 -20.41 17.00
CA TYR A 464 -7.05 -21.08 16.93
C TYR A 464 -7.93 -20.72 18.14
N GLU A 465 -7.40 -20.80 19.35
CA GLU A 465 -8.12 -20.48 20.59
C GLU A 465 -8.52 -19.01 20.67
N THR A 466 -7.63 -18.11 20.26
CA THR A 466 -7.90 -16.67 20.22
C THR A 466 -8.98 -16.35 19.17
N ALA A 467 -8.88 -16.91 17.96
CA ALA A 467 -9.86 -16.72 16.90
C ALA A 467 -11.24 -17.23 17.31
N LYS A 468 -11.31 -18.39 17.96
CA LYS A 468 -12.55 -18.96 18.48
C LYS A 468 -13.18 -18.08 19.55
N THR A 469 -12.38 -17.53 20.46
CA THR A 469 -12.83 -16.57 21.48
C THR A 469 -13.41 -15.29 20.85
N LEU A 470 -12.82 -14.83 19.75
CA LEU A 470 -13.27 -13.64 19.03
C LEU A 470 -14.47 -13.89 18.09
N GLY A 471 -14.86 -15.16 17.89
CA GLY A 471 -15.89 -15.53 16.91
C GLY A 471 -15.45 -15.33 15.46
N ASP A 472 -14.15 -15.38 15.18
CA ASP A 472 -13.60 -15.29 13.83
C ASP A 472 -13.53 -16.68 13.19
N ASP A 473 -14.63 -17.13 12.59
CA ASP A 473 -14.72 -18.46 11.98
C ASP A 473 -13.71 -18.67 10.84
N ARG A 474 -13.36 -17.59 10.12
CA ARG A 474 -12.38 -17.62 9.02
C ARG A 474 -10.99 -17.89 9.56
N ALA A 475 -10.54 -17.11 10.53
CA ALA A 475 -9.25 -17.33 11.17
C ALA A 475 -9.20 -18.68 11.91
N THR A 476 -10.32 -19.11 12.48
CA THR A 476 -10.45 -20.42 13.15
C THR A 476 -10.26 -21.58 12.16
N CYS A 477 -10.95 -21.57 11.02
CA CYS A 477 -10.81 -22.57 9.94
C CYS A 477 -9.36 -22.64 9.42
N ARG A 478 -8.73 -21.49 9.25
CA ARG A 478 -7.32 -21.41 8.88
C ARG A 478 -6.40 -22.04 9.92
N ALA A 479 -6.50 -21.58 11.17
CA ALA A 479 -5.63 -21.99 12.25
C ALA A 479 -5.69 -23.50 12.49
N ILE A 480 -6.89 -24.10 12.56
CA ILE A 480 -7.05 -25.54 12.79
C ILE A 480 -6.41 -26.38 11.68
N GLY A 481 -6.46 -25.91 10.44
CA GLY A 481 -5.78 -26.53 9.32
C GLY A 481 -4.26 -26.53 9.43
N ASN A 482 -3.70 -25.47 10.02
CA ASN A 482 -2.26 -25.35 10.25
C ASN A 482 -1.81 -26.15 11.48
N VAL A 483 -2.63 -26.21 12.54
CA VAL A 483 -2.41 -27.12 13.67
C VAL A 483 -2.40 -28.57 13.17
N GLY A 484 -3.43 -28.98 12.42
CA GLY A 484 -3.54 -30.33 11.86
C GLY A 484 -2.36 -30.70 10.97
N MET A 485 -1.92 -29.80 10.09
CA MET A 485 -0.75 -30.04 9.26
C MET A 485 0.54 -30.17 10.07
N THR A 486 0.70 -29.35 11.11
CA THR A 486 1.89 -29.41 11.96
C THR A 486 1.90 -30.70 12.80
N ASN A 487 0.74 -31.15 13.28
CA ASN A 487 0.61 -32.44 13.97
C ASN A 487 0.90 -33.63 13.05
N TYR A 488 0.50 -33.57 11.78
CA TYR A 488 0.93 -34.56 10.78
C TYR A 488 2.45 -34.58 10.63
N GLN A 489 3.09 -33.42 10.50
CA GLN A 489 4.56 -33.35 10.37
C GLN A 489 5.27 -33.90 11.62
N LEU A 490 4.77 -33.57 12.81
CA LEU A 490 5.27 -34.10 14.08
C LEU A 490 5.06 -35.62 14.19
N SER A 491 3.93 -36.16 13.70
CA SER A 491 3.67 -37.60 13.69
C SER A 491 4.64 -38.34 12.78
N GLN A 492 4.99 -37.77 11.62
CA GLN A 492 6.01 -38.35 10.73
C GLN A 492 7.40 -38.30 11.36
N LEU A 493 7.73 -37.21 12.08
CA LEU A 493 9.03 -37.04 12.72
C LEU A 493 9.23 -37.98 13.93
N TYR A 494 8.20 -38.17 14.74
CA TYR A 494 8.27 -38.97 15.97
C TYR A 494 7.68 -40.38 15.84
N HIS A 495 7.10 -40.72 14.70
CA HIS A 495 6.36 -41.97 14.46
C HIS A 495 5.22 -42.17 15.49
N ASP A 496 4.40 -41.14 15.67
CA ASP A 496 3.33 -41.09 16.69
C ASP A 496 1.94 -41.17 16.06
N ASP A 497 1.31 -42.34 16.16
CA ASP A 497 -0.04 -42.58 15.61
C ASP A 497 -1.11 -41.73 16.28
N THR A 498 -0.94 -41.32 17.55
CA THR A 498 -1.92 -40.48 18.25
C THR A 498 -1.92 -39.05 17.69
N LEU A 499 -0.74 -38.53 17.34
CA LEU A 499 -0.63 -37.25 16.63
C LEU A 499 -1.19 -37.33 15.21
N LEU A 500 -1.05 -38.48 14.54
CA LEU A 500 -1.63 -38.70 13.22
C LEU A 500 -3.17 -38.72 13.27
N GLU A 501 -3.76 -39.40 14.24
CA GLU A 501 -5.21 -39.40 14.47
C GLU A 501 -5.73 -37.99 14.77
N LEU A 502 -5.04 -37.25 15.65
CA LEU A 502 -5.38 -35.85 15.96
C LEU A 502 -5.29 -34.95 14.72
N ALA A 503 -4.28 -35.12 13.88
CA ALA A 503 -4.15 -34.37 12.62
C ALA A 503 -5.34 -34.62 11.68
N ILE A 504 -5.81 -35.87 11.58
CA ILE A 504 -6.99 -36.23 10.77
C ILE A 504 -8.24 -35.52 11.30
N GLU A 505 -8.47 -35.54 12.62
CA GLU A 505 -9.62 -34.86 13.23
C GLU A 505 -9.61 -33.35 12.94
N GLN A 506 -8.46 -32.71 13.11
CA GLN A 506 -8.31 -31.26 12.90
C GLN A 506 -8.45 -30.86 11.43
N LEU A 507 -7.94 -31.67 10.50
CA LEU A 507 -8.10 -31.43 9.07
C LEU A 507 -9.54 -31.70 8.59
N LYS A 508 -10.25 -32.66 9.17
CA LYS A 508 -11.70 -32.83 8.96
C LYS A 508 -12.48 -31.61 9.47
N GLU A 509 -12.16 -31.11 10.67
CA GLU A 509 -12.76 -29.88 11.20
C GLU A 509 -12.53 -28.69 10.25
N ARG A 510 -11.32 -28.56 9.67
CA ARG A 510 -11.04 -27.53 8.66
C ARG A 510 -12.01 -27.63 7.48
N VAL A 511 -12.17 -28.82 6.90
CA VAL A 511 -13.03 -29.07 5.74
C VAL A 511 -14.49 -28.73 6.07
N ASP A 512 -14.99 -29.21 7.20
CA ASP A 512 -16.37 -28.96 7.63
C ASP A 512 -16.63 -27.47 7.86
N ARG A 513 -15.70 -26.77 8.52
CA ARG A 513 -15.78 -25.32 8.70
C ARG A 513 -15.76 -24.56 7.38
N ALA A 514 -14.89 -24.95 6.44
CA ALA A 514 -14.82 -24.30 5.13
C ALA A 514 -16.16 -24.45 4.38
N ARG A 515 -16.78 -25.62 4.44
CA ARG A 515 -18.13 -25.87 3.89
C ARG A 515 -19.20 -25.01 4.58
N SER A 516 -19.23 -24.97 5.91
CA SER A 516 -20.18 -24.12 6.65
C SER A 516 -20.01 -22.63 6.33
N ILE A 517 -18.77 -22.15 6.17
CA ILE A 517 -18.50 -20.77 5.75
C ILE A 517 -19.05 -20.52 4.33
N LYS A 518 -18.85 -21.44 3.38
CA LYS A 518 -19.42 -21.33 2.02
C LYS A 518 -20.95 -21.26 2.06
N GLU A 519 -21.59 -22.12 2.84
CA GLU A 519 -23.05 -22.14 3.02
C GLU A 519 -23.56 -20.81 3.59
N ALA A 520 -22.94 -20.32 4.67
CA ALA A 520 -23.28 -19.04 5.28
C ALA A 520 -23.13 -17.86 4.29
N LEU A 521 -22.00 -17.79 3.58
CA LEU A 521 -21.76 -16.76 2.55
C LEU A 521 -22.78 -16.82 1.41
N ASN A 522 -23.19 -18.03 1.02
CA ASN A 522 -24.21 -18.23 0.00
C ASN A 522 -25.60 -17.77 0.46
N ALA A 523 -25.94 -17.96 1.73
CA ALA A 523 -27.19 -17.50 2.33
C ALA A 523 -27.22 -15.98 2.59
N GLU A 524 -26.07 -15.35 2.83
CA GLU A 524 -25.98 -13.91 3.10
C GLU A 524 -26.33 -13.04 1.88
N LYS A 525 -27.10 -11.98 2.14
CA LYS A 525 -27.33 -10.87 1.20
C LYS A 525 -26.17 -9.88 1.29
N MET A 526 -25.18 -10.04 0.43
CA MET A 526 -23.95 -9.23 0.37
C MET A 526 -23.68 -8.77 -1.06
N ASP A 527 -22.92 -7.67 -1.19
CA ASP A 527 -22.34 -7.24 -2.47
C ASP A 527 -21.64 -8.40 -3.19
N HIS A 528 -21.92 -8.57 -4.49
CA HIS A 528 -21.44 -9.71 -5.28
C HIS A 528 -19.92 -9.79 -5.33
N ARG A 529 -19.19 -8.68 -5.39
CA ARG A 529 -17.71 -8.69 -5.45
C ARG A 529 -17.10 -9.15 -4.13
N LYS A 530 -17.60 -8.65 -3.00
CA LYS A 530 -17.15 -9.10 -1.67
C LYS A 530 -17.45 -10.58 -1.44
N LYS A 531 -18.67 -10.99 -1.79
CA LYS A 531 -19.10 -12.39 -1.70
C LYS A 531 -18.21 -13.31 -2.52
N PHE A 532 -17.90 -12.93 -3.76
CA PHE A 532 -17.03 -13.67 -4.66
C PHE A 532 -15.63 -13.90 -4.06
N GLY A 533 -14.99 -12.85 -3.53
CA GLY A 533 -13.68 -12.98 -2.88
C GLY A 533 -13.68 -13.89 -1.66
N ARG A 534 -14.71 -13.82 -0.81
CA ARG A 534 -14.84 -14.69 0.38
C ARG A 534 -15.10 -16.15 0.02
N LEU A 535 -15.94 -16.39 -0.98
CA LEU A 535 -16.21 -17.74 -1.48
C LEU A 535 -14.95 -18.38 -2.07
N LYS A 536 -14.13 -17.61 -2.81
CA LYS A 536 -12.82 -18.09 -3.29
C LYS A 536 -11.97 -18.62 -2.14
N HIS A 537 -11.79 -17.84 -1.07
CA HIS A 537 -10.97 -18.25 0.08
C HIS A 537 -11.53 -19.51 0.75
N ALA A 538 -12.84 -19.59 0.96
CA ALA A 538 -13.45 -20.76 1.57
C ALA A 538 -13.31 -22.04 0.71
N SER A 539 -13.43 -21.91 -0.62
CA SER A 539 -13.15 -23.01 -1.55
C SER A 539 -11.68 -23.45 -1.51
N VAL A 540 -10.73 -22.51 -1.43
CA VAL A 540 -9.31 -22.82 -1.26
C VAL A 540 -9.08 -23.57 0.06
N TRP A 541 -9.71 -23.14 1.16
CA TRP A 541 -9.53 -23.80 2.46
C TRP A 541 -10.04 -25.23 2.48
N GLU A 542 -11.18 -25.48 1.84
CA GLU A 542 -11.74 -26.83 1.66
C GLU A 542 -10.80 -27.71 0.83
N SER A 543 -10.38 -27.25 -0.35
CA SER A 543 -9.47 -27.98 -1.24
C SER A 543 -8.13 -28.29 -0.56
N VAL A 544 -7.53 -27.31 0.12
CA VAL A 544 -6.28 -27.51 0.89
C VAL A 544 -6.49 -28.49 2.05
N GLY A 545 -7.64 -28.46 2.72
CA GLY A 545 -7.97 -29.40 3.79
C GLY A 545 -8.03 -30.84 3.30
N LEU A 546 -8.75 -31.09 2.21
CA LEU A 546 -8.85 -32.41 1.57
C LEU A 546 -7.49 -32.91 1.06
N ASN A 547 -6.73 -32.04 0.41
CA ASN A 547 -5.39 -32.35 -0.06
C ASN A 547 -4.44 -32.74 1.09
N ARG A 548 -4.49 -32.03 2.22
CA ARG A 548 -3.71 -32.38 3.41
C ARG A 548 -4.21 -33.66 4.11
N LEU A 549 -5.52 -33.93 4.10
CA LEU A 549 -6.07 -35.19 4.61
C LEU A 549 -5.50 -36.40 3.87
N SER A 550 -5.28 -36.28 2.57
CA SER A 550 -4.67 -37.35 1.77
C SER A 550 -3.31 -37.80 2.31
N LEU A 551 -2.51 -36.86 2.82
CA LEU A 551 -1.21 -37.14 3.43
C LEU A 551 -1.34 -38.03 4.66
N CYS A 552 -2.35 -37.76 5.49
CA CYS A 552 -2.63 -38.54 6.69
C CYS A 552 -3.11 -39.95 6.33
N TYR A 553 -3.98 -40.08 5.34
CA TYR A 553 -4.46 -41.38 4.87
C TYR A 553 -3.36 -42.23 4.24
N ILE A 554 -2.46 -41.61 3.46
CA ILE A 554 -1.26 -42.28 2.95
C ILE A 554 -0.40 -42.79 4.12
N ALA A 555 -0.19 -41.98 5.16
CA ALA A 555 0.59 -42.38 6.34
C ALA A 555 -0.05 -43.54 7.12
N GLN A 556 -1.39 -43.64 7.14
CA GLN A 556 -2.11 -44.80 7.70
C GLN A 556 -2.11 -46.03 6.78
N GLY A 557 -1.61 -45.92 5.54
CA GLY A 557 -1.70 -46.98 4.53
C GLY A 557 -3.05 -47.07 3.81
N ASN A 558 -3.96 -46.12 4.04
CA ASN A 558 -5.29 -46.04 3.42
C ASN A 558 -5.21 -45.28 2.08
N THR A 559 -4.55 -45.86 1.08
CA THR A 559 -4.25 -45.19 -0.20
C THR A 559 -5.49 -44.88 -1.03
N ARG A 560 -6.53 -45.71 -0.97
CA ARG A 560 -7.79 -45.49 -1.68
C ARG A 560 -8.55 -44.28 -1.16
N GLU A 561 -8.63 -44.15 0.15
CA GLU A 561 -9.23 -43.01 0.84
C GLU A 561 -8.45 -41.72 0.51
N ALA A 562 -7.13 -41.79 0.42
CA ALA A 562 -6.31 -40.67 -0.04
C ALA A 562 -6.68 -40.23 -1.47
N VAL A 563 -6.84 -41.18 -2.40
CA VAL A 563 -7.27 -40.91 -3.78
C VAL A 563 -8.65 -40.26 -3.81
N LEU A 564 -9.62 -40.77 -3.04
CA LEU A 564 -10.99 -40.25 -2.98
C LEU A 564 -11.04 -38.78 -2.50
N VAL A 565 -10.34 -38.44 -1.42
CA VAL A 565 -10.36 -37.05 -0.91
C VAL A 565 -9.64 -36.09 -1.85
N THR A 566 -8.59 -36.51 -2.54
CA THR A 566 -7.93 -35.67 -3.55
C THR A 566 -8.76 -35.52 -4.82
N GLU A 567 -9.50 -36.54 -5.23
CA GLU A 567 -10.44 -36.45 -6.34
C GLU A 567 -11.56 -35.47 -6.01
N GLU A 568 -12.07 -35.49 -4.78
CA GLU A 568 -13.01 -34.47 -4.29
C GLU A 568 -12.39 -33.07 -4.33
N ALA A 569 -11.14 -32.91 -3.89
CA ALA A 569 -10.43 -31.63 -3.91
C ALA A 569 -10.29 -31.04 -5.33
N GLN A 570 -10.14 -31.89 -6.35
CA GLN A 570 -10.07 -31.50 -7.76
C GLN A 570 -11.40 -31.02 -8.33
N GLN A 571 -12.53 -31.46 -7.77
CA GLN A 571 -13.86 -31.03 -8.21
C GLN A 571 -14.25 -29.64 -7.70
N ILE A 572 -13.50 -29.10 -6.73
CA ILE A 572 -13.75 -27.78 -6.15
C ILE A 572 -13.34 -26.69 -7.14
N LYS A 573 -14.32 -25.93 -7.63
CA LYS A 573 -14.08 -24.77 -8.49
C LYS A 573 -13.55 -23.58 -7.69
N ILE A 574 -12.37 -23.09 -8.06
CA ILE A 574 -11.72 -21.90 -7.49
C ILE A 574 -11.65 -20.84 -8.60
N GLU A 575 -12.45 -19.77 -8.49
CA GLU A 575 -12.51 -18.71 -9.50
C GLU A 575 -12.14 -17.33 -8.89
N PRO A 576 -11.32 -16.49 -9.59
CA PRO A 576 -10.48 -16.87 -10.72
C PRO A 576 -9.45 -17.91 -10.29
N GLU A 577 -9.04 -18.72 -11.27
CA GLU A 577 -8.08 -19.80 -11.08
C GLU A 577 -6.80 -19.28 -10.41
N ASP A 578 -6.34 -20.02 -9.40
CA ASP A 578 -5.05 -19.79 -8.77
C ASP A 578 -4.13 -20.93 -9.19
N HIS A 579 -3.27 -20.67 -10.19
CA HIS A 579 -2.45 -21.70 -10.80
C HIS A 579 -1.54 -22.42 -9.79
N THR A 580 -1.14 -21.77 -8.69
CA THR A 580 -0.29 -22.42 -7.69
C THR A 580 -1.12 -23.35 -6.80
N VAL A 581 -2.32 -22.94 -6.38
CA VAL A 581 -3.24 -23.81 -5.63
C VAL A 581 -3.67 -25.01 -6.50
N THR A 582 -3.99 -24.78 -7.77
CA THR A 582 -4.30 -25.84 -8.73
C THR A 582 -3.12 -26.82 -8.86
N ALA A 583 -1.91 -26.31 -9.07
CA ALA A 583 -0.69 -27.13 -9.17
C ALA A 583 -0.42 -27.97 -7.90
N LEU A 584 -0.59 -27.39 -6.71
CA LEU A 584 -0.45 -28.16 -5.46
C LEU A 584 -1.57 -29.20 -5.32
N SER A 585 -2.79 -28.90 -5.74
CA SER A 585 -3.87 -29.89 -5.77
C SER A 585 -3.53 -31.06 -6.71
N HIS A 586 -2.96 -30.78 -7.89
CA HIS A 586 -2.43 -31.80 -8.80
C HIS A 586 -1.31 -32.63 -8.14
N PHE A 587 -0.39 -31.98 -7.42
CA PHE A 587 0.66 -32.67 -6.68
C PHE A 587 0.09 -33.71 -5.69
N PHE A 588 -0.83 -33.30 -4.81
CA PHE A 588 -1.38 -34.20 -3.81
C PHE A 588 -2.18 -35.34 -4.44
N TYR A 589 -2.95 -35.06 -5.49
CA TYR A 589 -3.68 -36.11 -6.21
C TYR A 589 -2.74 -37.10 -6.92
N GLY A 590 -1.74 -36.61 -7.64
CA GLY A 590 -0.71 -37.43 -8.27
C GLY A 590 0.03 -38.28 -7.23
N ARG A 591 0.34 -37.72 -6.07
CA ARG A 591 0.98 -38.44 -4.96
C ARG A 591 0.09 -39.55 -4.40
N ALA A 592 -1.21 -39.30 -4.22
CA ALA A 592 -2.17 -40.32 -3.78
C ALA A 592 -2.27 -41.47 -4.80
N LEU A 593 -2.40 -41.16 -6.09
CA LEU A 593 -2.42 -42.14 -7.18
C LEU A 593 -1.13 -42.97 -7.22
N LEU A 594 0.03 -42.32 -7.04
CA LEU A 594 1.33 -43.00 -7.01
C LEU A 594 1.39 -44.02 -5.87
N ARG A 595 0.94 -43.64 -4.67
CA ARG A 595 0.93 -44.53 -3.50
C ARG A 595 -0.08 -45.67 -3.63
N ASP A 596 -1.16 -45.46 -4.38
CA ASP A 596 -2.13 -46.50 -4.75
C ASP A 596 -1.65 -47.41 -5.90
N GLY A 597 -0.45 -47.17 -6.45
CA GLY A 597 0.15 -47.98 -7.52
C GLY A 597 -0.21 -47.55 -8.95
N GLN A 598 -0.93 -46.43 -9.11
CA GLN A 598 -1.39 -45.91 -10.40
C GLN A 598 -0.37 -44.93 -11.02
N ARG A 599 0.85 -45.41 -11.27
CA ARG A 599 2.00 -44.57 -11.68
C ARG A 599 1.75 -43.75 -12.96
N ALA A 600 1.08 -44.32 -13.96
CA ALA A 600 0.82 -43.62 -15.22
C ALA A 600 -0.10 -42.41 -15.01
N ALA A 601 -1.22 -42.59 -14.31
CA ALA A 601 -2.14 -41.51 -13.97
C ALA A 601 -1.47 -40.45 -13.08
N ALA A 602 -0.65 -40.88 -12.11
CA ALA A 602 0.12 -39.94 -11.28
C ALA A 602 1.01 -39.00 -12.10
N MET A 603 1.67 -39.52 -13.15
CA MET A 603 2.57 -38.72 -13.99
C MET A 603 1.84 -37.63 -14.78
N GLU A 604 0.59 -37.87 -15.21
CA GLU A 604 -0.25 -36.86 -15.87
C GLU A 604 -0.54 -35.67 -14.94
N HIS A 605 -0.69 -35.94 -13.64
CA HIS A 605 -0.88 -34.88 -12.64
C HIS A 605 0.43 -34.19 -12.24
N PHE A 606 1.59 -34.82 -12.41
CA PHE A 606 2.88 -34.17 -12.14
C PHE A 606 3.37 -33.28 -13.28
N ASN A 607 2.99 -33.59 -14.53
CA ASN A 607 3.27 -32.78 -15.72
C ASN A 607 1.97 -32.30 -16.41
N PRO A 608 1.11 -31.55 -15.71
CA PRO A 608 -0.13 -31.08 -16.31
C PRO A 608 0.18 -30.04 -17.41
N SER A 609 -0.62 -30.03 -18.49
CA SER A 609 -0.52 -29.06 -19.58
C SER A 609 -1.09 -27.69 -19.17
N VAL A 610 -0.61 -27.12 -18.07
CA VAL A 610 -1.08 -25.87 -17.46
C VAL A 610 0.08 -24.92 -17.21
N ALA A 611 -0.23 -23.67 -16.86
CA ALA A 611 0.77 -22.62 -16.65
C ALA A 611 1.71 -22.89 -15.47
N CYS A 612 1.29 -23.58 -14.41
CA CYS A 612 2.13 -23.86 -13.24
C CYS A 612 2.13 -25.36 -12.91
N THR A 613 3.30 -26.00 -12.90
CA THR A 613 3.42 -27.41 -12.52
C THR A 613 3.62 -27.56 -11.00
N PRO A 614 3.38 -28.77 -10.44
CA PRO A 614 3.79 -29.13 -9.09
C PRO A 614 5.21 -28.74 -8.72
N ALA A 615 6.20 -29.03 -9.58
CA ALA A 615 7.60 -28.70 -9.32
C ALA A 615 7.82 -27.19 -9.16
N ILE A 616 7.19 -26.38 -10.03
CA ILE A 616 7.23 -24.91 -9.95
C ILE A 616 6.53 -24.42 -8.67
N ALA A 617 5.38 -25.00 -8.33
CA ALA A 617 4.62 -24.63 -7.14
C ALA A 617 5.41 -24.86 -5.85
N LEU A 618 6.07 -26.02 -5.72
CA LEU A 618 6.91 -26.34 -4.56
C LEU A 618 8.10 -25.39 -4.42
N CYS A 619 8.72 -24.96 -5.54
CA CYS A 619 9.86 -24.05 -5.53
C CYS A 619 9.50 -22.60 -5.18
N LYS A 620 8.22 -22.21 -5.28
CA LYS A 620 7.79 -20.86 -4.87
C LYS A 620 7.86 -20.66 -3.35
N GLU A 621 7.93 -21.74 -2.58
CA GLU A 621 7.92 -21.71 -1.12
C GLU A 621 9.04 -22.56 -0.50
N PRO A 622 10.12 -21.93 -0.04
CA PRO A 622 11.18 -22.60 0.70
C PRO A 622 10.62 -23.27 1.97
N SER A 623 10.76 -24.58 2.08
CA SER A 623 10.51 -25.35 3.32
C SER A 623 11.10 -26.75 3.19
N GLU A 624 11.45 -27.37 4.33
CA GLU A 624 11.92 -28.77 4.30
C GLU A 624 10.85 -29.72 3.76
N GLU A 625 9.58 -29.44 4.06
CA GLU A 625 8.44 -30.16 3.51
C GLU A 625 8.44 -30.15 1.98
N ASN A 626 8.50 -28.96 1.37
CA ASN A 626 8.47 -28.85 -0.08
C ASN A 626 9.73 -29.46 -0.70
N ARG A 627 10.89 -29.38 -0.03
CA ARG A 627 12.11 -30.07 -0.48
C ARG A 627 11.93 -31.59 -0.47
N GLN A 628 11.30 -32.16 0.56
CA GLN A 628 11.00 -33.59 0.60
C GLN A 628 10.06 -33.99 -0.54
N TYR A 629 8.99 -33.23 -0.78
CA TYR A 629 8.09 -33.45 -1.90
C TYR A 629 8.80 -33.32 -3.25
N MET A 630 9.70 -32.36 -3.39
CA MET A 630 10.48 -32.16 -4.60
C MET A 630 11.41 -33.35 -4.88
N ARG A 631 12.04 -33.93 -3.84
CA ARG A 631 12.82 -35.18 -3.97
C ARG A 631 11.96 -36.32 -4.47
N GLU A 632 10.72 -36.47 -3.97
CA GLU A 632 9.79 -37.48 -4.49
C GLU A 632 9.49 -37.29 -5.99
N LEU A 633 9.36 -36.04 -6.47
CA LEU A 633 9.16 -35.76 -7.90
C LEU A 633 10.42 -36.04 -8.74
N VAL A 634 11.60 -35.73 -8.22
CA VAL A 634 12.89 -36.04 -8.86
C VAL A 634 13.06 -37.55 -9.02
N ASP A 635 12.80 -38.33 -7.96
CA ASP A 635 12.98 -39.79 -7.94
C ASP A 635 12.12 -40.53 -8.98
N ILE A 636 10.93 -40.00 -9.28
CA ILE A 636 10.02 -40.59 -10.27
C ILE A 636 10.24 -40.08 -11.70
N GLY A 637 11.11 -39.07 -11.88
CA GLY A 637 11.49 -38.51 -13.18
C GLY A 637 10.51 -37.46 -13.73
N VAL A 638 10.00 -36.57 -12.88
CA VAL A 638 9.20 -35.40 -13.33
C VAL A 638 10.06 -34.44 -14.14
N ASP A 639 9.44 -33.75 -15.11
CA ASP A 639 10.15 -32.76 -15.93
C ASP A 639 10.41 -31.47 -15.14
N MET A 640 11.68 -31.06 -15.10
CA MET A 640 12.15 -29.85 -14.41
C MET A 640 12.34 -28.65 -15.35
N GLU A 641 12.18 -28.85 -16.66
CA GLU A 641 12.38 -27.81 -17.69
C GLU A 641 11.09 -27.09 -18.09
N HIS A 642 9.93 -27.47 -17.52
CA HIS A 642 8.68 -26.78 -17.77
C HIS A 642 8.78 -25.30 -17.39
N VAL A 643 8.27 -24.44 -18.27
CA VAL A 643 8.22 -22.98 -18.09
C VAL A 643 6.79 -22.52 -17.85
N ASP A 644 6.62 -21.62 -16.88
CA ASP A 644 5.32 -21.05 -16.58
C ASP A 644 4.88 -19.93 -17.54
N GLU A 645 3.72 -19.34 -17.27
CA GLU A 645 3.17 -18.18 -18.00
C GLU A 645 4.10 -16.95 -18.05
N TYR A 646 5.05 -16.85 -17.10
CA TYR A 646 6.05 -15.79 -17.06
C TYR A 646 7.37 -16.19 -17.71
N GLY A 647 7.50 -17.45 -18.14
CA GLY A 647 8.72 -18.01 -18.71
C GLY A 647 9.73 -18.47 -17.67
N TYR A 648 9.29 -18.79 -16.45
CA TYR A 648 10.13 -19.25 -15.34
C TYR A 648 9.96 -20.74 -15.07
N THR A 649 11.07 -21.39 -14.72
CA THR A 649 11.18 -22.81 -14.36
C THR A 649 11.19 -23.00 -12.84
N ALA A 650 11.15 -24.27 -12.39
CA ALA A 650 11.34 -24.61 -10.98
C ALA A 650 12.67 -24.08 -10.43
N LEU A 651 13.75 -24.16 -11.24
CA LEU A 651 15.08 -23.66 -10.87
C LEU A 651 15.06 -22.15 -10.63
N ASP A 652 14.34 -21.39 -11.47
CA ASP A 652 14.21 -19.95 -11.31
C ASP A 652 13.59 -19.59 -9.97
N TYR A 653 12.49 -20.24 -9.61
CA TYR A 653 11.82 -20.00 -8.33
C TYR A 653 12.67 -20.39 -7.13
N ALA A 654 13.42 -21.49 -7.20
CA ALA A 654 14.37 -21.88 -6.15
C ALA A 654 15.45 -20.79 -5.94
N VAL A 655 16.01 -20.25 -7.03
CA VAL A 655 17.00 -19.15 -6.99
C VAL A 655 16.38 -17.84 -6.47
N PHE A 656 15.15 -17.52 -6.89
CA PHE A 656 14.41 -16.35 -6.40
C PHE A 656 14.20 -16.44 -4.89
N GLY A 657 13.78 -17.60 -4.40
CA GLY A 657 13.55 -17.89 -2.98
C GLY A 657 14.82 -18.00 -2.13
N MET A 658 16.02 -17.96 -2.73
CA MET A 658 17.32 -18.17 -2.06
C MET A 658 17.42 -19.52 -1.34
N ASP A 659 16.64 -20.52 -1.77
CA ASP A 659 16.68 -21.86 -1.20
C ASP A 659 17.73 -22.69 -1.94
N THR A 660 18.98 -22.64 -1.46
CA THR A 660 20.11 -23.35 -2.07
C THR A 660 19.95 -24.86 -2.01
N GLU A 661 19.20 -25.39 -1.04
CA GLU A 661 18.92 -26.81 -0.94
C GLU A 661 17.88 -27.24 -1.97
N MET A 662 16.80 -26.46 -2.14
CA MET A 662 15.83 -26.67 -3.22
C MET A 662 16.51 -26.55 -4.59
N GLU A 663 17.39 -25.56 -4.78
CA GLU A 663 18.18 -25.41 -6.01
C GLU A 663 18.97 -26.70 -6.31
N ALA A 664 19.64 -27.27 -5.30
CA ALA A 664 20.37 -28.53 -5.46
C ALA A 664 19.47 -29.70 -5.86
N ILE A 665 18.28 -29.82 -5.27
CA ILE A 665 17.31 -30.88 -5.60
C ILE A 665 16.81 -30.73 -7.03
N VAL A 666 16.46 -29.51 -7.46
CA VAL A 666 16.02 -29.25 -8.84
C VAL A 666 17.13 -29.57 -9.83
N ILE A 667 18.38 -29.21 -9.51
CA ILE A 667 19.55 -29.53 -10.33
C ILE A 667 19.74 -31.03 -10.48
N GLU A 668 19.55 -31.81 -9.42
CA GLU A 668 19.59 -33.28 -9.51
C GLU A 668 18.51 -33.81 -10.47
N GLY A 669 17.29 -33.27 -10.39
CA GLY A 669 16.24 -33.58 -11.37
C GLY A 669 16.63 -33.25 -12.80
N LEU A 670 17.25 -32.09 -13.03
CA LEU A 670 17.76 -31.69 -14.35
C LEU A 670 18.88 -32.63 -14.85
N ARG A 671 19.74 -33.16 -13.97
CA ARG A 671 20.78 -34.14 -14.36
C ARG A 671 20.18 -35.40 -14.97
N HIS A 672 18.97 -35.79 -14.58
CA HIS A 672 18.27 -36.95 -15.15
C HIS A 672 17.69 -36.69 -16.54
N THR A 673 17.35 -35.45 -16.88
CA THR A 673 16.69 -35.09 -18.15
C THR A 673 17.65 -34.56 -19.21
N LEU A 674 18.69 -33.84 -18.79
CA LEU A 674 19.65 -33.19 -19.69
C LEU A 674 20.53 -34.19 -20.45
N LYS A 675 20.93 -33.79 -21.66
CA LYS A 675 21.81 -34.55 -22.55
C LYS A 675 23.01 -33.69 -22.93
N GLY A 676 24.15 -34.31 -23.26
CA GLY A 676 25.38 -33.61 -23.66
C GLY A 676 26.30 -33.33 -22.48
N GLU A 677 26.96 -32.16 -22.47
CA GLU A 677 27.82 -31.71 -21.36
C GLU A 677 26.96 -31.19 -20.20
N ILE A 678 26.41 -32.12 -19.41
CA ILE A 678 25.42 -31.86 -18.35
C ILE A 678 25.88 -30.75 -17.39
N ASP A 679 27.15 -30.76 -16.95
CA ASP A 679 27.65 -29.74 -16.03
C ASP A 679 27.69 -28.33 -16.63
N ALA A 680 28.01 -28.22 -17.93
CA ALA A 680 28.00 -26.93 -18.64
C ALA A 680 26.55 -26.42 -18.82
N GLU A 681 25.61 -27.30 -19.16
CA GLU A 681 24.19 -26.99 -19.30
C GLU A 681 23.54 -26.55 -17.98
N ILE A 682 23.94 -27.17 -16.86
CA ILE A 682 23.51 -26.79 -15.51
C ILE A 682 24.09 -25.43 -15.13
N ALA A 683 25.39 -25.23 -15.33
CA ALA A 683 26.04 -23.95 -15.05
C ALA A 683 25.38 -22.80 -15.83
N GLN A 684 25.01 -23.04 -17.09
CA GLN A 684 24.28 -22.08 -17.91
C GLN A 684 22.89 -21.76 -17.34
N ARG A 685 22.07 -22.78 -16.99
CA ARG A 685 20.74 -22.59 -16.39
C ARG A 685 20.80 -21.86 -15.05
N GLN A 686 21.79 -22.20 -14.23
CA GLN A 686 22.07 -21.53 -12.95
C GLN A 686 22.47 -20.06 -13.14
N TYR A 687 23.30 -19.76 -14.13
CA TYR A 687 23.69 -18.40 -14.49
C TYR A 687 22.49 -17.58 -14.95
N GLU A 688 21.67 -18.13 -15.85
CA GLU A 688 20.47 -17.47 -16.35
C GLU A 688 19.41 -17.23 -15.27
N ALA A 689 19.21 -18.19 -14.35
CA ALA A 689 18.29 -18.03 -13.23
C ALA A 689 18.73 -16.90 -12.29
N ARG A 690 20.04 -16.79 -12.03
CA ARG A 690 20.64 -15.67 -11.27
C ARG A 690 20.47 -14.34 -12.00
N LEU A 691 20.66 -14.29 -13.32
CA LEU A 691 20.39 -13.09 -14.11
C LEU A 691 18.91 -12.68 -14.05
N ARG A 692 17.97 -13.61 -14.24
CA ARG A 692 16.52 -13.33 -14.13
C ARG A 692 16.15 -12.76 -12.77
N LYS A 693 16.76 -13.30 -11.70
CA LYS A 693 16.62 -12.76 -10.35
C LYS A 693 17.10 -11.31 -10.28
N GLY A 694 18.27 -11.02 -10.83
CA GLY A 694 18.82 -9.67 -10.87
C GLY A 694 17.95 -8.68 -11.66
N TYR A 695 17.37 -9.09 -12.80
CA TYR A 695 16.39 -8.24 -13.51
C TYR A 695 15.16 -7.96 -12.68
N ARG A 696 14.65 -8.94 -11.93
CA ARG A 696 13.52 -8.72 -11.02
C ARG A 696 13.90 -7.72 -9.93
N GLU A 697 15.01 -7.95 -9.24
CA GLU A 697 15.45 -7.09 -8.14
C GLU A 697 15.84 -5.68 -8.58
N LEU A 698 16.44 -5.51 -9.76
CA LEU A 698 16.85 -4.19 -10.26
C LEU A 698 15.72 -3.51 -11.01
N PHE A 699 15.13 -4.16 -12.00
CA PHE A 699 14.13 -3.52 -12.83
C PHE A 699 12.77 -3.46 -12.11
N HIS A 700 12.23 -4.59 -11.65
CA HIS A 700 10.88 -4.63 -11.08
C HIS A 700 10.81 -3.95 -9.72
N ASP A 701 11.73 -4.26 -8.81
CA ASP A 701 11.64 -3.80 -7.42
C ASP A 701 12.21 -2.38 -7.22
N ARG A 702 13.01 -1.86 -8.18
CA ARG A 702 13.65 -0.54 -8.07
C ARG A 702 13.30 0.43 -9.20
N MET A 703 13.54 0.06 -10.46
CA MET A 703 13.40 0.97 -11.59
C MET A 703 11.93 1.22 -11.99
N ARG A 704 11.12 0.17 -12.05
CA ARG A 704 9.72 0.23 -12.50
C ARG A 704 8.85 1.18 -11.66
N PRO A 705 8.91 1.21 -10.32
CA PRO A 705 8.18 2.20 -9.53
C PRO A 705 8.48 3.65 -9.94
N VAL A 706 9.73 3.96 -10.29
CA VAL A 706 10.12 5.30 -10.76
C VAL A 706 9.47 5.61 -12.12
N LEU A 707 9.50 4.65 -13.05
CA LEU A 707 8.87 4.79 -14.37
C LEU A 707 7.34 4.97 -14.26
N LEU A 708 6.69 4.27 -13.33
CA LEU A 708 5.24 4.36 -13.09
C LEU A 708 4.84 5.66 -12.38
N THR A 709 5.70 6.22 -11.53
CA THR A 709 5.43 7.50 -10.82
C THR A 709 5.34 8.66 -11.80
N GLY A 710 6.14 8.65 -12.87
CA GLY A 710 6.16 9.71 -13.88
C GLY A 710 6.81 11.02 -13.41
N GLY A 711 6.59 12.10 -14.17
CA GLY A 711 7.21 13.42 -13.96
C GLY A 711 8.30 13.77 -14.99
N ASP A 712 8.80 15.00 -14.94
CA ASP A 712 9.84 15.47 -15.89
C ASP A 712 11.23 14.91 -15.55
N ASP A 713 11.49 14.63 -14.27
CA ASP A 713 12.77 14.08 -13.78
C ASP A 713 12.81 12.54 -13.73
N THR A 714 11.84 11.83 -14.34
CA THR A 714 11.71 10.36 -14.23
C THR A 714 12.99 9.61 -14.59
N LEU A 715 13.58 9.86 -15.77
CA LEU A 715 14.75 9.12 -16.24
C LEU A 715 16.01 9.47 -15.44
N LYS A 716 16.12 10.70 -14.96
CA LYS A 716 17.19 11.11 -14.04
C LYS A 716 17.09 10.34 -12.71
N ASN A 717 15.90 10.27 -12.13
CA ASN A 717 15.66 9.49 -10.91
C ASN A 717 15.91 8.00 -11.15
N LEU A 718 15.57 7.48 -12.33
CA LEU A 718 15.81 6.10 -12.73
C LEU A 718 17.30 5.75 -12.66
N ARG A 719 18.15 6.63 -13.19
CA ARG A 719 19.61 6.46 -13.16
C ARG A 719 20.18 6.45 -11.74
N ILE A 720 19.69 7.36 -10.89
CA ILE A 720 20.09 7.42 -9.47
C ILE A 720 19.72 6.11 -8.77
N VAL A 721 18.49 5.63 -8.98
CA VAL A 721 18.01 4.40 -8.35
C VAL A 721 18.77 3.17 -8.83
N TYR A 722 19.07 3.07 -10.12
CA TYR A 722 19.87 1.98 -10.67
C TYR A 722 21.31 1.98 -10.11
N ALA A 723 21.98 3.13 -10.14
CA ALA A 723 23.33 3.28 -9.59
C ALA A 723 23.39 3.01 -8.08
N ALA A 724 22.39 3.47 -7.32
CA ALA A 724 22.29 3.20 -5.89
C ALA A 724 22.07 1.70 -5.59
N ALA A 725 21.27 1.01 -6.41
CA ALA A 725 21.03 -0.42 -6.27
C ALA A 725 22.31 -1.23 -6.50
N LEU A 726 23.06 -0.94 -7.56
CA LEU A 726 24.35 -1.61 -7.82
C LEU A 726 25.38 -1.36 -6.71
N ASN A 727 25.40 -0.17 -6.11
CA ASN A 727 26.36 0.19 -5.04
C ASN A 727 25.97 -0.29 -3.64
N ALA A 728 24.81 -0.93 -3.47
CA ALA A 728 24.36 -1.38 -2.15
C ALA A 728 25.25 -2.51 -1.61
N LYS A 729 25.86 -2.32 -0.42
CA LYS A 729 26.77 -3.29 0.24
C LYS A 729 26.19 -4.72 0.40
N LYS A 730 24.87 -4.89 0.38
CA LYS A 730 24.21 -6.22 0.47
C LYS A 730 24.11 -6.95 -0.87
N GLN A 731 24.55 -6.33 -1.97
CA GLN A 731 24.40 -6.79 -3.34
C GLN A 731 25.76 -6.87 -4.08
N GLU A 732 26.86 -7.21 -3.40
CA GLU A 732 28.21 -7.34 -4.00
C GLU A 732 28.29 -8.33 -5.18
N ASN A 733 27.35 -9.27 -5.30
CA ASN A 733 27.25 -10.17 -6.46
C ASN A 733 26.57 -9.53 -7.67
N MET A 734 25.78 -8.46 -7.49
CA MET A 734 25.00 -7.82 -8.54
C MET A 734 25.88 -7.01 -9.49
N THR A 735 26.92 -6.33 -8.98
CA THR A 735 27.91 -5.59 -9.78
C THR A 735 28.78 -6.48 -10.66
N ARG A 736 28.86 -7.79 -10.34
CA ARG A 736 29.52 -8.78 -11.20
C ARG A 736 28.63 -9.25 -12.35
N GLN A 737 27.32 -9.09 -12.22
CA GLN A 737 26.32 -9.56 -13.19
C GLN A 737 25.86 -8.45 -14.14
N PHE A 738 25.74 -7.22 -13.64
CA PHE A 738 25.25 -6.07 -14.39
C PHE A 738 26.20 -4.89 -14.27
N ASP A 739 26.51 -4.29 -15.42
CA ASP A 739 27.37 -3.11 -15.51
C ASP A 739 26.65 -1.80 -15.16
N THR A 740 27.40 -0.77 -14.82
CA THR A 740 26.86 0.58 -14.55
C THR A 740 26.55 1.33 -15.84
N LEU A 741 25.73 2.38 -15.75
CA LEU A 741 25.49 3.26 -16.89
C LEU A 741 26.73 4.13 -17.18
N LYS A 742 27.32 3.88 -18.33
CA LYS A 742 28.47 4.57 -18.90
C LYS A 742 28.06 5.44 -20.08
N TYR A 743 28.75 6.54 -20.31
CA TYR A 743 28.47 7.43 -21.44
C TYR A 743 29.71 8.24 -21.84
N VAL A 744 29.62 8.86 -23.02
CA VAL A 744 30.61 9.81 -23.54
C VAL A 744 29.93 11.16 -23.73
N HIS A 745 30.52 12.26 -23.26
CA HIS A 745 29.98 13.59 -23.55
C HIS A 745 30.03 13.87 -25.05
N TYR A 746 28.98 14.48 -25.59
CA TYR A 746 28.89 14.74 -27.02
C TYR A 746 30.03 15.66 -27.51
N SER A 747 30.46 16.61 -26.69
CA SER A 747 31.62 17.48 -26.98
C SER A 747 32.93 16.70 -27.09
N ASP A 748 33.17 15.71 -26.22
CA ASP A 748 34.33 14.84 -26.28
C ASP A 748 34.26 13.89 -27.48
N PHE A 749 33.07 13.37 -27.80
CA PHE A 749 32.81 12.56 -28.99
C PHE A 749 33.13 13.33 -30.28
N LEU A 750 32.74 14.61 -30.37
CA LEU A 750 33.09 15.49 -31.48
C LEU A 750 34.60 15.78 -31.54
N ARG A 751 35.22 16.02 -30.38
CA ARG A 751 36.66 16.31 -30.29
C ARG A 751 37.52 15.11 -30.69
N TRP A 752 37.08 13.89 -30.41
CA TRP A 752 37.81 12.67 -30.74
C TRP A 752 37.87 12.38 -32.25
N GLY A 753 36.80 12.73 -32.98
CA GLY A 753 36.79 12.65 -34.45
C GLY A 753 36.60 11.25 -35.04
N LYS A 754 36.36 10.23 -34.20
CA LYS A 754 36.08 8.83 -34.57
C LYS A 754 35.29 8.14 -33.44
N LEU A 755 34.83 6.90 -33.63
CA LEU A 755 34.18 6.16 -32.54
C LEU A 755 35.19 5.84 -31.41
N PRO A 756 34.91 6.23 -30.16
CA PRO A 756 35.76 5.88 -29.03
C PRO A 756 35.59 4.41 -28.66
N GLN A 757 36.69 3.74 -28.35
CA GLN A 757 36.71 2.41 -27.76
C GLN A 757 36.65 2.52 -26.24
N TYR A 758 36.17 1.48 -25.57
CA TYR A 758 36.12 1.40 -24.11
C TYR A 758 37.43 1.82 -23.41
N SER A 759 38.58 1.41 -23.96
CA SER A 759 39.91 1.67 -23.40
C SER A 759 40.49 3.06 -23.70
N ASP A 760 39.81 3.90 -24.50
CA ASP A 760 40.31 5.22 -24.91
C ASP A 760 40.20 6.28 -23.78
N GLY A 761 39.56 5.97 -22.65
CA GLY A 761 39.50 6.83 -21.46
C GLY A 761 38.49 7.99 -21.52
N PHE A 762 37.59 7.98 -22.50
CA PHE A 762 36.52 8.98 -22.64
C PHE A 762 35.27 8.66 -21.82
N ILE A 763 35.19 7.46 -21.23
CA ILE A 763 34.02 7.00 -20.50
C ILE A 763 33.85 7.78 -19.19
N LYS A 764 32.61 8.19 -18.92
CA LYS A 764 32.14 8.60 -17.60
C LYS A 764 31.16 7.58 -17.06
N GLU A 765 31.29 7.30 -15.77
CA GLU A 765 30.33 6.49 -15.02
C GLU A 765 29.42 7.41 -14.21
N LEU A 766 28.11 7.17 -14.27
CA LEU A 766 27.18 7.91 -13.43
C LEU A 766 27.23 7.35 -12.00
N SER A 767 27.79 8.11 -11.05
CA SER A 767 27.80 7.73 -9.63
C SER A 767 26.51 8.18 -8.93
N ALA A 768 26.16 7.50 -7.83
CA ALA A 768 24.97 7.80 -7.01
C ALA A 768 25.03 9.18 -6.31
N GLU A 769 26.15 9.90 -6.41
CA GLU A 769 26.40 11.20 -5.79
C GLU A 769 26.01 12.35 -6.74
N LEU A 770 24.73 12.45 -7.14
CA LEU A 770 24.21 13.69 -7.72
C LEU A 770 23.78 14.69 -6.62
N GLN A 771 24.60 14.83 -5.57
CA GLN A 771 24.59 16.00 -4.67
C GLN A 771 25.77 16.91 -5.03
N ALA A 772 25.64 17.66 -6.12
CA ALA A 772 26.35 18.92 -6.23
C ALA A 772 25.54 20.00 -5.47
N PRO A 773 26.09 20.70 -4.47
CA PRO A 773 25.40 21.77 -3.72
C PRO A 773 25.06 23.03 -4.57
N GLN A 774 25.23 23.00 -5.89
CA GLN A 774 25.10 24.17 -6.77
C GLN A 774 24.60 23.78 -8.17
N GLY A 775 23.29 23.57 -8.31
CA GLY A 775 22.55 23.97 -9.52
C GLY A 775 22.92 23.42 -10.90
N ARG A 776 23.54 22.23 -11.04
CA ARG A 776 23.71 21.58 -12.35
C ARG A 776 23.43 20.07 -12.29
N ALA A 777 22.23 19.62 -12.65
CA ALA A 777 21.98 18.20 -12.97
C ALA A 777 20.71 17.98 -13.83
N ALA A 778 20.94 17.57 -15.08
CA ALA A 778 20.04 17.07 -16.12
C ALA A 778 20.97 16.83 -17.32
N GLU A 779 21.46 15.61 -17.48
CA GLU A 779 22.26 15.18 -18.64
C GLU A 779 21.31 14.40 -19.54
N PHE A 780 21.20 14.76 -20.82
CA PHE A 780 20.37 14.07 -21.78
C PHE A 780 21.21 12.98 -22.43
N ILE A 781 20.74 11.74 -22.51
CA ILE A 781 21.51 10.60 -23.02
C ILE A 781 20.81 10.04 -24.26
N ILE A 782 21.52 10.03 -25.38
CA ILE A 782 21.10 9.37 -26.61
C ILE A 782 21.79 8.02 -26.72
N PHE A 783 21.00 6.95 -26.83
CA PHE A 783 21.46 5.62 -27.20
C PHE A 783 21.56 5.52 -28.72
N ILE A 784 22.73 5.19 -29.24
CA ILE A 784 22.94 5.01 -30.67
C ILE A 784 22.97 3.52 -31.01
N SER A 785 21.91 3.04 -31.65
CA SER A 785 21.84 1.68 -32.19
C SER A 785 22.39 1.66 -33.61
N HIS A 786 23.38 0.81 -33.86
CA HIS A 786 24.10 0.76 -35.13
C HIS A 786 24.63 -0.64 -35.44
N ARG A 787 25.05 -0.85 -36.69
CA ARG A 787 25.71 -2.09 -37.12
C ARG A 787 27.21 -1.95 -37.05
N TRP A 788 27.89 -3.05 -36.77
CA TRP A 788 29.33 -3.17 -36.99
C TRP A 788 29.59 -3.59 -38.45
N ILE A 789 30.19 -2.68 -39.23
CA ILE A 789 30.20 -2.76 -40.70
C ILE A 789 31.55 -3.16 -41.31
N HIS A 790 32.65 -3.07 -40.56
CA HIS A 790 33.98 -3.29 -41.12
C HIS A 790 34.62 -4.56 -40.56
N LYS A 791 35.19 -5.41 -41.41
CA LYS A 791 35.88 -6.63 -41.01
C LYS A 791 37.35 -6.55 -41.40
N ARG A 792 38.25 -6.78 -40.42
CA ARG A 792 39.70 -6.83 -40.63
C ARG A 792 40.25 -8.13 -40.04
N GLY A 793 40.55 -9.08 -40.92
CA GLY A 793 40.87 -10.45 -40.51
C GLY A 793 39.65 -11.12 -39.86
N ASP A 794 39.83 -11.71 -38.69
CA ASP A 794 38.74 -12.31 -37.90
C ASP A 794 38.04 -11.31 -36.96
N GLN A 795 38.57 -10.10 -36.82
CA GLN A 795 37.98 -9.04 -36.01
C GLN A 795 37.00 -8.19 -36.82
N ILE A 796 35.91 -7.78 -36.18
CA ILE A 796 34.91 -6.89 -36.74
C ILE A 796 34.91 -5.61 -35.93
N PHE A 797 34.77 -4.49 -36.61
CA PHE A 797 34.83 -3.14 -36.07
C PHE A 797 33.53 -2.41 -36.36
N PRO A 798 33.11 -1.51 -35.46
CA PRO A 798 31.88 -0.74 -35.63
C PRO A 798 31.95 0.21 -36.83
N ASP A 799 33.15 0.67 -37.21
CA ASP A 799 33.38 1.67 -38.23
C ASP A 799 34.43 1.25 -39.26
N ASP A 800 34.40 1.89 -40.43
CA ASP A 800 35.39 1.72 -41.49
C ASP A 800 36.59 2.70 -41.35
N PRO A 801 37.68 2.52 -42.11
CA PRO A 801 38.84 3.42 -42.04
C PRO A 801 38.54 4.89 -42.34
N GLU A 802 37.45 5.16 -43.04
CA GLU A 802 36.95 6.50 -43.37
C GLU A 802 36.06 7.11 -42.26
N ASN A 803 35.81 6.37 -41.18
CA ASN A 803 34.93 6.71 -40.06
C ASN A 803 33.49 7.03 -40.50
N SER A 804 32.95 6.31 -41.49
CA SER A 804 31.63 6.62 -42.04
C SER A 804 30.49 6.54 -41.02
N GLN A 805 30.53 5.59 -40.08
CA GLN A 805 29.54 5.49 -39.01
C GLN A 805 29.64 6.64 -38.03
N TYR A 806 30.84 7.03 -37.62
CA TYR A 806 31.05 8.23 -36.79
C TYR A 806 30.40 9.47 -37.43
N HIS A 807 30.69 9.74 -38.70
CA HIS A 807 30.11 10.89 -39.40
C HIS A 807 28.58 10.79 -39.47
N ARG A 808 28.03 9.59 -39.68
CA ARG A 808 26.59 9.34 -39.69
C ARG A 808 25.95 9.56 -38.31
N MET A 809 26.61 9.15 -37.22
CA MET A 809 26.15 9.40 -35.84
C MET A 809 26.14 10.89 -35.52
N VAL A 810 27.19 11.62 -35.91
CA VAL A 810 27.26 13.08 -35.73
C VAL A 810 26.12 13.76 -36.50
N GLN A 811 25.87 13.37 -37.75
CA GLN A 811 24.77 13.94 -38.53
C GLN A 811 23.41 13.64 -37.88
N ALA A 812 23.15 12.39 -37.50
CA ALA A 812 21.89 12.02 -36.87
C ALA A 812 21.66 12.74 -35.54
N THR A 813 22.73 12.98 -34.77
CA THR A 813 22.66 13.73 -33.51
C THR A 813 22.37 15.22 -33.76
N ARG A 814 22.93 15.81 -34.82
CA ARG A 814 22.61 17.19 -35.23
C ARG A 814 21.16 17.32 -35.66
N ASP A 815 20.68 16.42 -36.52
CA ASP A 815 19.27 16.39 -36.92
C ASP A 815 18.34 16.26 -35.71
N PHE A 816 18.72 15.45 -34.73
CA PHE A 816 17.97 15.30 -33.48
C PHE A 816 17.91 16.61 -32.69
N LEU A 817 19.03 17.31 -32.54
CA LEU A 817 19.11 18.59 -31.84
C LEU A 817 18.28 19.68 -32.55
N ASP A 818 18.29 19.68 -33.89
CA ASP A 818 17.49 20.59 -34.70
C ASP A 818 15.98 20.36 -34.48
N LEU A 819 15.55 19.09 -34.36
CA LEU A 819 14.17 18.73 -34.03
C LEU A 819 13.81 18.96 -32.55
N ASN A 820 14.80 18.99 -31.66
CA ASN A 820 14.61 19.09 -30.21
C ASN A 820 15.44 20.26 -29.62
N PRO A 821 15.11 21.52 -29.94
CA PRO A 821 15.91 22.69 -29.55
C PRO A 821 15.96 22.94 -28.03
N ALA A 822 15.12 22.25 -27.25
CA ALA A 822 15.15 22.28 -25.79
C ALA A 822 16.30 21.46 -25.17
N VAL A 823 16.96 20.59 -25.95
CA VAL A 823 18.08 19.78 -25.49
C VAL A 823 19.37 20.59 -25.63
N ASP A 824 20.06 20.79 -24.50
CA ASP A 824 21.33 21.50 -24.45
C ASP A 824 22.49 20.62 -24.95
N PRO A 825 23.17 20.97 -26.06
CA PRO A 825 24.27 20.17 -26.61
C PRO A 825 25.46 20.02 -25.66
N ASP A 826 25.70 20.98 -24.77
CA ASP A 826 26.81 20.91 -23.79
C ASP A 826 26.53 19.91 -22.66
N ARG A 827 25.26 19.48 -22.53
CA ARG A 827 24.78 18.52 -21.54
C ARG A 827 24.29 17.23 -22.17
N LEU A 828 24.57 17.06 -23.47
CA LEU A 828 24.25 15.87 -24.23
C LEU A 828 25.35 14.82 -24.07
N CYS A 829 24.92 13.60 -23.84
CA CYS A 829 25.76 12.42 -23.70
C CYS A 829 25.32 11.36 -24.72
N ILE A 830 26.29 10.58 -25.19
CA ILE A 830 26.09 9.49 -26.14
C ILE A 830 26.40 8.16 -25.44
N TRP A 831 25.49 7.21 -25.58
CA TRP A 831 25.72 5.81 -25.26
C TRP A 831 25.85 5.03 -26.58
N LEU A 832 26.92 4.25 -26.70
CA LEU A 832 27.13 3.31 -27.81
C LEU A 832 27.94 2.11 -27.30
N ASP A 833 27.65 0.92 -27.82
CA ASP A 833 28.19 -0.35 -27.33
C ASP A 833 29.73 -0.43 -27.33
N TYR A 834 30.40 -0.02 -28.41
CA TYR A 834 31.86 -0.05 -28.53
C TYR A 834 32.61 0.81 -27.50
N ALA A 835 31.99 1.91 -27.06
CA ALA A 835 32.56 2.81 -26.06
C ALA A 835 32.12 2.44 -24.63
N CYS A 836 30.88 2.01 -24.45
CA CYS A 836 30.25 1.90 -23.14
C CYS A 836 30.25 0.48 -22.58
N ILE A 837 30.53 -0.55 -23.40
CA ILE A 837 30.69 -1.94 -22.97
C ILE A 837 32.17 -2.30 -22.99
N ASP A 838 32.64 -2.99 -21.94
CA ASP A 838 34.00 -3.54 -21.89
C ASP A 838 34.16 -4.62 -22.95
N GLN A 839 34.97 -4.36 -23.98
CA GLN A 839 35.15 -5.27 -25.11
C GLN A 839 35.99 -6.51 -24.73
N ASP A 840 36.77 -6.43 -23.65
CA ASP A 840 37.54 -7.57 -23.12
C ASP A 840 36.68 -8.46 -22.20
N ASN A 841 35.62 -7.90 -21.62
CA ASN A 841 34.64 -8.63 -20.79
C ASN A 841 33.20 -8.12 -21.02
N PRO A 842 32.57 -8.45 -22.16
CA PRO A 842 31.30 -7.83 -22.55
C PRO A 842 30.09 -8.38 -21.78
N GLY A 843 30.24 -9.47 -21.03
CA GLY A 843 29.14 -10.18 -20.37
C GLY A 843 28.26 -9.29 -19.49
N PRO A 844 28.81 -8.56 -18.49
CA PRO A 844 28.03 -7.69 -17.62
C PRO A 844 27.34 -6.53 -18.34
N GLY A 845 27.99 -5.95 -19.37
CA GLY A 845 27.41 -4.87 -20.17
C GLY A 845 26.26 -5.35 -21.05
N ILE A 846 26.42 -6.51 -21.70
CA ILE A 846 25.36 -7.16 -22.48
C ILE A 846 24.17 -7.53 -21.59
N ALA A 847 24.42 -8.10 -20.40
CA ALA A 847 23.36 -8.41 -19.45
C ALA A 847 22.65 -7.15 -18.96
N ALA A 848 23.35 -6.03 -18.76
CA ALA A 848 22.73 -4.79 -18.32
C ALA A 848 21.92 -4.08 -19.43
N LEU A 849 22.10 -4.43 -20.70
CA LEU A 849 21.57 -3.69 -21.86
C LEU A 849 20.10 -3.26 -21.75
N PRO A 850 19.13 -4.12 -21.36
CA PRO A 850 17.73 -3.67 -21.19
C PRO A 850 17.57 -2.54 -20.17
N MET A 851 18.33 -2.57 -19.08
CA MET A 851 18.29 -1.57 -18.01
C MET A 851 19.09 -0.32 -18.39
N LEU A 852 20.17 -0.46 -19.16
CA LEU A 852 20.94 0.68 -19.68
C LEU A 852 20.11 1.48 -20.70
N LEU A 853 19.47 0.80 -21.65
CA LEU A 853 18.59 1.43 -22.63
C LEU A 853 17.39 2.11 -21.94
N ALA A 854 16.80 1.48 -20.92
CA ALA A 854 15.72 2.08 -20.13
C ALA A 854 16.10 3.40 -19.44
N GLN A 855 17.40 3.68 -19.25
CA GLN A 855 17.90 4.92 -18.65
C GLN A 855 18.20 6.03 -19.67
N CYS A 856 18.15 5.73 -20.97
CA CYS A 856 18.42 6.70 -22.04
C CYS A 856 17.16 7.51 -22.37
N ASP A 857 17.30 8.79 -22.73
CA ASP A 857 16.17 9.67 -23.06
C ASP A 857 15.65 9.42 -24.48
N ALA A 858 16.56 9.16 -25.41
CA ALA A 858 16.22 8.85 -26.79
C ALA A 858 17.08 7.71 -27.33
N VAL A 859 16.53 6.97 -28.29
CA VAL A 859 17.24 5.97 -29.10
C VAL A 859 17.25 6.46 -30.53
N ILE A 860 18.43 6.51 -31.16
CA ILE A 860 18.58 6.75 -32.59
C ILE A 860 19.12 5.48 -33.24
N SER A 861 18.32 4.88 -34.11
CA SER A 861 18.67 3.71 -34.91
C SER A 861 19.23 4.12 -36.27
N LEU A 862 20.46 3.73 -36.60
CA LEU A 862 21.07 3.97 -37.90
C LEU A 862 20.61 2.93 -38.93
N VAL A 863 19.38 3.09 -39.43
CA VAL A 863 18.70 2.12 -40.29
C VAL A 863 19.20 2.18 -41.73
N ASP A 864 19.85 1.12 -42.20
CA ASP A 864 20.15 0.85 -43.61
C ASP A 864 19.43 -0.41 -44.10
N ASP A 865 19.74 -0.89 -45.32
CA ASP A 865 19.06 -2.04 -45.93
C ASP A 865 19.23 -3.37 -45.16
N ASP A 866 20.19 -3.45 -44.23
CA ASP A 866 20.52 -4.66 -43.48
C ASP A 866 20.26 -4.53 -41.96
N TYR A 867 19.96 -3.33 -41.46
CA TYR A 867 19.73 -3.08 -40.02
C TYR A 867 18.73 -4.07 -39.40
N TYR A 868 17.54 -4.22 -40.00
CA TYR A 868 16.50 -5.15 -39.52
C TYR A 868 16.77 -6.63 -39.81
N LYS A 869 17.85 -6.95 -40.53
CA LYS A 869 18.31 -8.33 -40.71
C LYS A 869 19.15 -8.79 -39.53
N ARG A 870 19.69 -7.88 -38.72
CA ARG A 870 20.61 -8.16 -37.62
C ARG A 870 19.89 -8.37 -36.30
N ALA A 871 20.22 -9.46 -35.60
CA ALA A 871 19.52 -9.85 -34.38
C ALA A 871 19.69 -8.83 -33.24
N TRP A 872 20.90 -8.30 -33.01
CA TRP A 872 21.17 -7.28 -31.99
C TRP A 872 20.37 -5.99 -32.20
N CYS A 873 20.34 -5.47 -33.44
CA CYS A 873 19.57 -4.27 -33.79
C CYS A 873 18.05 -4.49 -33.59
N VAL A 874 17.56 -5.69 -33.91
CA VAL A 874 16.15 -6.06 -33.69
C VAL A 874 15.84 -6.13 -32.20
N LEU A 875 16.72 -6.70 -31.38
CA LEU A 875 16.56 -6.75 -29.93
C LEU A 875 16.43 -5.35 -29.33
N GLU A 876 17.32 -4.43 -29.69
CA GLU A 876 17.29 -3.02 -29.22
C GLU A 876 16.00 -2.32 -29.68
N THR A 877 15.54 -2.61 -30.89
CA THR A 877 14.26 -2.10 -31.41
C THR A 877 13.07 -2.60 -30.57
N VAL A 878 13.04 -3.89 -30.23
CA VAL A 878 11.99 -4.47 -29.38
C VAL A 878 12.02 -3.84 -27.98
N MET A 879 13.21 -3.59 -27.41
CA MET A 879 13.35 -2.91 -26.11
C MET A 879 12.75 -1.51 -26.12
N ILE A 880 13.13 -0.66 -27.09
CA ILE A 880 12.65 0.72 -27.14
C ILE A 880 11.16 0.80 -27.44
N GLN A 881 10.65 -0.02 -28.37
CA GLN A 881 9.21 -0.11 -28.64
C GLN A 881 8.43 -0.49 -27.37
N THR A 882 8.98 -1.39 -26.56
CA THR A 882 8.35 -1.81 -25.31
C THR A 882 8.31 -0.67 -24.29
N LEU A 883 9.44 0.03 -24.08
CA LEU A 883 9.53 1.14 -23.14
C LEU A 883 8.64 2.32 -23.54
N GLU A 884 8.64 2.68 -24.83
CA GLU A 884 7.83 3.77 -25.35
C GLU A 884 6.34 3.46 -25.23
N LYS A 885 5.92 2.22 -25.55
CA LYS A 885 4.53 1.76 -25.38
C LYS A 885 4.08 1.72 -23.92
N SER A 886 4.94 1.26 -23.01
CA SER A 886 4.57 1.08 -21.60
C SER A 886 4.58 2.38 -20.79
N TYR A 887 5.54 3.28 -21.03
CA TYR A 887 5.77 4.44 -20.14
C TYR A 887 5.64 5.79 -20.83
N GLN A 888 5.74 5.87 -22.17
CA GLN A 888 5.68 7.11 -22.95
C GLN A 888 6.70 8.18 -22.48
N ARG A 889 7.87 7.73 -22.01
CA ARG A 889 8.97 8.60 -21.54
C ARG A 889 10.18 8.63 -22.46
N HIS A 890 10.35 7.59 -23.26
CA HIS A 890 11.45 7.41 -24.20
C HIS A 890 11.03 7.88 -25.59
N ARG A 891 12.00 8.34 -26.40
CA ARG A 891 11.75 8.71 -27.81
C ARG A 891 12.58 7.84 -28.73
N TRP A 892 11.96 7.27 -29.75
CA TRP A 892 12.67 6.51 -30.76
C TRP A 892 12.70 7.22 -32.12
N TYR A 893 13.89 7.28 -32.71
CA TYR A 893 14.12 7.81 -34.04
C TYR A 893 14.91 6.82 -34.90
N GLU A 894 14.66 6.85 -36.21
CA GLU A 894 15.48 6.23 -37.23
C GLU A 894 16.18 7.30 -38.06
N HIS A 895 17.48 7.14 -38.28
CA HIS A 895 18.21 7.91 -39.28
C HIS A 895 18.34 7.05 -40.55
N ALA A 896 17.45 7.28 -41.51
CA ALA A 896 17.18 6.41 -42.65
C ALA A 896 17.22 7.21 -43.98
N PRO A 897 17.41 6.56 -45.15
CA PRO A 897 17.48 7.27 -46.42
C PRO A 897 16.12 7.91 -46.79
N SER A 898 16.15 9.15 -47.28
CA SER A 898 14.97 10.00 -47.54
C SER A 898 14.15 9.57 -48.77
N SER A 899 14.73 8.79 -49.69
CA SER A 899 14.09 8.28 -50.90
C SER A 899 14.17 6.76 -50.98
N GLY A 900 13.10 6.13 -51.49
CA GLY A 900 13.01 4.67 -51.62
C GLY A 900 14.11 4.08 -52.51
N ARG A 901 14.65 2.93 -52.08
CA ARG A 901 15.70 2.11 -52.70
C ARG A 901 16.05 2.47 -54.16
N GLY A 902 17.20 3.12 -54.39
CA GLY A 902 17.86 3.09 -55.69
C GLY A 902 18.55 4.36 -56.23
N SER A 903 18.64 5.49 -55.51
CA SER A 903 19.46 6.64 -55.94
C SER A 903 20.88 6.59 -55.35
N ASP A 904 21.88 6.90 -56.17
CA ASP A 904 23.30 6.93 -55.77
C ASP A 904 23.63 8.09 -54.79
N ASP A 905 22.77 9.12 -54.70
CA ASP A 905 22.78 10.10 -53.61
C ASP A 905 21.72 9.70 -52.57
N LYS A 906 22.14 9.03 -51.49
CA LYS A 906 21.30 8.75 -50.33
C LYS A 906 21.39 9.92 -49.35
N GLU A 907 20.49 10.89 -49.48
CA GLU A 907 20.26 11.85 -48.39
C GLU A 907 19.68 11.06 -47.20
N TRP A 908 20.28 11.22 -46.02
CA TRP A 908 19.83 10.58 -44.80
C TRP A 908 19.04 11.59 -43.97
N THR A 909 17.92 11.15 -43.41
CA THR A 909 17.04 12.01 -42.61
C THR A 909 16.59 11.30 -41.36
N LEU A 910 16.45 12.06 -40.28
CA LEU A 910 15.89 11.60 -39.02
C LEU A 910 14.35 11.58 -39.09
N ARG A 911 13.75 10.45 -38.72
CA ARG A 911 12.29 10.26 -38.63
C ARG A 911 11.91 9.52 -37.35
N PRO A 912 10.68 9.67 -36.82
CA PRO A 912 10.19 8.85 -35.72
C PRO A 912 10.23 7.36 -36.07
N GLY A 913 10.57 6.51 -35.08
CA GLY A 913 10.58 5.07 -35.25
C GLY A 913 9.15 4.47 -35.31
N PRO A 914 8.94 3.40 -36.10
CA PRO A 914 7.64 2.74 -36.25
C PRO A 914 7.28 1.86 -35.05
N LEU A 915 6.36 2.35 -34.20
CA LEU A 915 5.99 1.68 -32.95
C LEU A 915 5.36 0.29 -33.11
N ASP A 916 4.80 -0.04 -34.27
CA ASP A 916 4.04 -1.28 -34.49
C ASP A 916 4.75 -2.31 -35.40
N LEU A 917 6.09 -2.29 -35.44
CA LEU A 917 6.83 -3.40 -36.06
C LEU A 917 6.68 -4.68 -35.23
N GLU A 918 6.10 -5.72 -35.84
CA GLU A 918 6.17 -7.09 -35.32
C GLU A 918 7.47 -7.75 -35.81
N ILE A 919 8.53 -7.65 -34.99
CA ILE A 919 9.85 -8.20 -35.29
C ILE A 919 10.36 -9.06 -34.13
N THR A 920 11.10 -10.11 -34.46
CA THR A 920 11.78 -10.99 -33.50
C THR A 920 13.21 -11.25 -33.94
N ALA A 921 14.10 -11.45 -32.97
CA ALA A 921 15.51 -11.70 -33.23
C ALA A 921 15.79 -13.17 -33.62
N ALA A 922 14.85 -14.09 -33.39
CA ALA A 922 15.06 -15.53 -33.50
C ALA A 922 15.59 -16.02 -34.85
N ASN A 923 15.17 -15.41 -35.95
CA ASN A 923 15.54 -15.79 -37.33
C ASN A 923 16.45 -14.77 -38.02
N LYS A 924 17.09 -13.90 -37.24
CA LYS A 924 17.92 -12.80 -37.74
C LYS A 924 19.38 -13.22 -37.80
N GLU A 925 20.13 -12.53 -38.65
CA GLU A 925 21.55 -12.75 -38.90
C GLU A 925 22.39 -12.32 -37.69
N LEU A 926 23.39 -13.14 -37.38
CA LEU A 926 24.40 -12.88 -36.36
C LEU A 926 25.80 -12.91 -36.95
N THR A 927 26.69 -12.16 -36.31
CA THR A 927 28.12 -12.26 -36.59
C THR A 927 28.73 -13.51 -35.96
N ILE A 928 28.28 -13.81 -34.74
CA ILE A 928 28.72 -14.92 -33.90
C ILE A 928 27.44 -15.69 -33.54
N GLU A 929 27.27 -16.88 -34.10
CA GLU A 929 26.03 -17.66 -33.89
C GLU A 929 25.91 -18.13 -32.43
N GLU A 930 27.02 -18.26 -31.70
CA GLU A 930 27.05 -18.56 -30.27
C GLU A 930 26.35 -17.49 -29.40
N ASP A 931 26.08 -16.29 -29.92
CA ASP A 931 25.31 -15.26 -29.22
C ASP A 931 23.80 -15.45 -29.29
N ARG A 932 23.29 -16.32 -30.17
CA ARG A 932 21.84 -16.52 -30.38
C ARG A 932 21.10 -16.85 -29.08
N PRO A 933 21.56 -17.77 -28.22
CA PRO A 933 20.89 -18.05 -26.95
C PRO A 933 20.79 -16.83 -26.04
N LYS A 934 21.83 -15.99 -25.98
CA LYS A 934 21.87 -14.76 -25.17
C LYS A 934 20.85 -13.74 -25.66
N ILE A 935 20.76 -13.54 -26.98
CA ILE A 935 19.79 -12.61 -27.57
C ILE A 935 18.36 -13.07 -27.32
N LEU A 936 18.08 -14.36 -27.51
CA LEU A 936 16.75 -14.92 -27.23
C LEU A 936 16.41 -14.80 -25.74
N PHE A 937 17.38 -14.99 -24.86
CA PHE A 937 17.22 -14.74 -23.42
C PHE A 937 16.87 -13.27 -23.15
N LEU A 938 17.63 -12.31 -23.68
CA LEU A 938 17.39 -10.87 -23.51
C LEU A 938 16.05 -10.45 -24.12
N GLU A 939 15.67 -10.96 -25.30
CA GLU A 939 14.39 -10.72 -25.96
C GLU A 939 13.25 -11.16 -25.04
N ARG A 940 13.35 -12.32 -24.37
CA ARG A 940 12.37 -12.72 -23.34
C ARG A 940 12.36 -11.76 -22.15
N GLN A 941 13.52 -11.28 -21.69
CA GLN A 941 13.61 -10.32 -20.59
C GLN A 941 13.03 -8.95 -20.95
N THR A 942 12.94 -8.58 -22.23
CA THR A 942 12.26 -7.32 -22.63
C THR A 942 10.80 -7.28 -22.21
N LYS A 943 10.14 -8.44 -22.02
CA LYS A 943 8.78 -8.50 -21.47
C LYS A 943 8.70 -7.91 -20.06
N LEU A 944 9.79 -7.96 -19.29
CA LEU A 944 9.85 -7.36 -17.95
C LEU A 944 9.85 -5.84 -17.98
N LEU A 945 10.23 -5.24 -19.12
CA LEU A 945 10.15 -3.80 -19.32
C LEU A 945 8.71 -3.31 -19.41
N ARG A 946 7.70 -4.20 -19.54
CA ARG A 946 6.29 -3.81 -19.69
C ARG A 946 5.61 -3.33 -18.44
#